data_AF-A0A3A1N311-F1
#
_entry.id   AF-A0A3A1N311-F1
#
_cell.length_a   1.000
_cell.length_b   1.000
_cell.length_c   1.000
_cell.angle_alpha   90.00
_cell.angle_beta   90.00
_cell.angle_gamma   90.00
#
_symmetry.space_group_name_H-M   'P 1'
#
loop_
_entity.id
_entity.type
_entity.pdbx_description
1 polymer ?
#
loop_
_entity_poly.entity_id
_entity_poly.type
_entity_poly.pdbx_seq_one_letter_code
_entity_poly.pdbx_strand_id
1 'polypeptide(L)'
;MINPINNRMISTIISCIFIFFLSCSKDSDLFDEYVIEEDEPAVEQPQDDINSDNDSSSNDNSQSSNNQSSTVPDPFVSKPNEIIGTFYPKSSAEISDPAYANHKAVIETSFDCSNCTFASNLTIESAGGVINGSNVNLNGAFIVNTFKQLFTSSTTFNGVYNKSRLSPEIFGADGSDSIADDNALVTLMMQVEYAIGQTGSVYIKNEESTIHMRNGTFDWDMNNSTVRTTSESNLCHSNDGICAKQYLFQIRDIDLKITNGEFDGQDIASRCFYLRGVASYDFQNVNIHNYFAPPGARARGMAFLIEVENNFKGGQILNSTIANIGAASDGKIANVPYGFAKGIYCTVATANTGQHVYRGNTFSNIYGDDAEAFSNTHTYGYAGTYQHASNGQSWVIDNNNFIGSERRALKVNLSNVDITNNYFESKSTAPMFRNAQAAQIQVFTLHQGQNIQNVNVTGNTVKIVGEAENAAFGIHDATNCLIENNIFEADHISLYRMVTFGSTDVQDGLYEGDLSNTVIFRNNALKNLIVRLPTVYAPVNGGFIFENVAIDFDVDRYLNGHYGVFRMLGFTGNSESYSFKDVSININQTYDAGSLFGGAFRSLGVNMKNLSFENVNVNYTGDYTSNFIQTGQPGYNGDFDSTNTVIDCNLTGRVGTGAISVTGNSGVLIQNSMGDESTPITVN
;
A
#
# COMPACT_ATOMS: atom_id res chain seq x y z
N MET A 1 60.09 6.86 18.46
CA MET A 1 59.81 5.79 17.48
C MET A 1 58.77 4.86 18.08
N ILE A 2 57.53 4.99 17.62
CA ILE A 2 56.47 3.97 17.41
C ILE A 2 55.35 4.77 16.74
N ASN A 3 54.93 4.34 15.55
CA ASN A 3 54.18 5.10 14.56
C ASN A 3 52.65 4.93 14.75
N PRO A 4 51.81 5.97 14.65
CA PRO A 4 50.35 5.86 14.75
C PRO A 4 49.72 5.81 13.35
N ILE A 5 49.63 4.63 12.72
CA ILE A 5 48.99 4.48 11.40
C ILE A 5 47.84 3.45 11.38
N ASN A 6 47.65 2.62 12.42
CA ASN A 6 46.69 1.49 12.31
C ASN A 6 45.27 1.72 12.83
N ASN A 7 44.92 2.87 13.43
CA ASN A 7 43.57 3.05 14.01
C ASN A 7 42.54 3.69 13.08
N ARG A 8 42.94 4.26 11.93
CA ARG A 8 41.98 4.85 10.97
C ARG A 8 41.39 3.84 9.98
N MET A 9 42.12 2.77 9.64
CA MET A 9 41.62 1.73 8.73
C MET A 9 40.59 0.81 9.40
N ILE A 10 40.76 0.50 10.68
CA ILE A 10 39.84 -0.37 11.43
C ILE A 10 38.52 0.35 11.73
N SER A 11 38.53 1.67 11.94
CA SER A 11 37.31 2.47 12.16
C SER A 11 36.46 2.62 10.89
N THR A 12 37.08 2.75 9.71
CA THR A 12 36.36 2.80 8.43
C THR A 12 35.81 1.44 8.02
N ILE A 13 36.53 0.34 8.30
CA ILE A 13 36.06 -1.03 8.00
C ILE A 13 34.94 -1.47 8.96
N ILE A 14 35.01 -1.11 10.24
CA ILE A 14 33.92 -1.38 11.21
C ILE A 14 32.69 -0.50 10.92
N SER A 15 32.89 0.74 10.44
CA SER A 15 31.77 1.58 9.99
C SER A 15 31.10 1.00 8.74
N CYS A 16 31.83 0.48 7.76
CA CYS A 16 31.22 -0.11 6.56
C CYS A 16 30.45 -1.42 6.81
N ILE A 17 30.83 -2.21 7.82
CA ILE A 17 30.15 -3.47 8.16
C ILE A 17 28.89 -3.24 9.02
N PHE A 18 28.79 -2.13 9.76
CA PHE A 18 27.57 -1.76 10.51
C PHE A 18 26.50 -1.05 9.67
N ILE A 19 26.80 -0.66 8.42
CA ILE A 19 25.94 0.25 7.63
C ILE A 19 24.85 -0.48 6.80
N PHE A 20 24.91 -1.80 6.64
CA PHE A 20 23.92 -2.57 5.85
C PHE A 20 22.78 -3.19 6.67
N PHE A 21 22.90 -3.25 8.01
CA PHE A 21 21.93 -3.94 8.87
C PHE A 21 20.63 -3.17 9.16
N LEU A 22 20.55 -1.87 8.84
CA LEU A 22 19.52 -0.98 9.43
C LEU A 22 18.31 -0.67 8.54
N SER A 23 18.28 -1.03 7.26
CA SER A 23 17.08 -0.78 6.44
C SER A 23 15.97 -1.80 6.68
N CYS A 24 16.34 -3.06 6.97
CA CYS A 24 15.40 -4.17 7.15
C CYS A 24 15.19 -4.59 8.61
N SER A 25 16.12 -4.26 9.55
CA SER A 25 15.89 -4.47 11.00
C SER A 25 14.82 -3.53 11.60
N LYS A 26 14.29 -2.60 10.80
CA LYS A 26 13.19 -1.69 11.20
C LYS A 26 11.82 -2.22 10.78
N ASP A 27 11.77 -3.05 9.75
CA ASP A 27 10.53 -3.74 9.39
C ASP A 27 10.12 -4.74 10.51
N SER A 28 11.00 -5.06 11.48
CA SER A 28 10.71 -5.86 12.68
C SER A 28 10.07 -5.09 13.86
N ASP A 29 9.95 -3.77 13.82
CA ASP A 29 9.24 -2.98 14.85
C ASP A 29 7.69 -3.09 14.73
N LEU A 30 7.21 -3.78 13.69
CA LEU A 30 5.81 -4.08 13.44
C LEU A 30 5.15 -5.01 14.50
N PHE A 31 5.94 -5.75 15.31
CA PHE A 31 5.46 -6.97 15.98
C PHE A 31 5.14 -6.89 17.47
N ASP A 32 5.36 -5.74 18.12
CA ASP A 32 4.93 -5.55 19.52
C ASP A 32 3.39 -5.53 19.70
N GLU A 33 2.61 -5.67 18.62
CA GLU A 33 1.14 -5.72 18.61
C GLU A 33 0.55 -7.14 18.69
N TYR A 34 1.31 -8.17 18.34
CA TYR A 34 0.84 -9.57 18.25
C TYR A 34 1.25 -10.47 19.43
N VAL A 35 2.17 -10.01 20.29
CA VAL A 35 2.67 -10.80 21.44
C VAL A 35 1.76 -10.72 22.67
N ILE A 36 0.60 -10.06 22.59
CA ILE A 36 -0.37 -9.99 23.70
C ILE A 36 -1.78 -10.23 23.16
N GLU A 37 -2.10 -11.46 22.79
CA GLU A 37 -3.47 -11.99 22.86
C GLU A 37 -3.41 -13.25 23.75
N GLU A 38 -4.13 -13.24 24.87
CA GLU A 38 -4.45 -14.49 25.58
C GLU A 38 -5.49 -15.25 24.75
N ASP A 39 -5.23 -16.52 24.47
CA ASP A 39 -6.10 -17.40 23.68
C ASP A 39 -7.54 -17.40 24.21
N GLU A 40 -8.50 -16.89 23.43
CA GLU A 40 -9.92 -17.17 23.66
C GLU A 40 -10.32 -18.49 22.94
N PRO A 41 -11.00 -19.42 23.62
CA PRO A 41 -11.34 -20.72 23.04
C PRO A 41 -12.41 -20.60 21.95
N ALA A 42 -12.17 -21.28 20.83
CA ALA A 42 -13.07 -21.38 19.69
C ALA A 42 -14.44 -21.96 20.08
N VAL A 43 -15.51 -21.29 19.65
CA VAL A 43 -16.88 -21.84 19.64
C VAL A 43 -17.10 -22.53 18.30
N GLU A 44 -17.16 -23.85 18.28
CA GLU A 44 -17.61 -24.63 17.12
C GLU A 44 -19.06 -24.26 16.76
N GLN A 45 -19.31 -23.93 15.49
CA GLN A 45 -20.66 -23.93 14.92
C GLN A 45 -20.80 -25.04 13.86
N PRO A 46 -22.00 -25.63 13.71
CA PRO A 46 -22.21 -26.85 12.94
C PRO A 46 -22.12 -26.63 11.43
N GLN A 47 -21.52 -27.59 10.72
CA GLN A 47 -21.60 -27.71 9.26
C GLN A 47 -23.02 -28.07 8.83
N ASP A 48 -23.61 -27.22 7.98
CA ASP A 48 -24.74 -27.63 7.13
C ASP A 48 -24.24 -27.83 5.70
N ASP A 49 -24.29 -29.10 5.26
CA ASP A 49 -24.08 -29.55 3.89
C ASP A 49 -25.21 -29.05 2.98
N ILE A 50 -24.88 -28.28 1.94
CA ILE A 50 -25.78 -28.13 0.77
C ILE A 50 -24.97 -28.32 -0.52
N ASN A 51 -25.19 -29.48 -1.13
CA ASN A 51 -24.98 -29.77 -2.54
C ASN A 51 -25.93 -28.91 -3.41
N SER A 52 -25.40 -28.29 -4.46
CA SER A 52 -26.08 -28.31 -5.78
C SER A 52 -25.13 -27.99 -6.92
N ASP A 53 -25.31 -28.75 -7.99
CA ASP A 53 -24.52 -28.88 -9.21
C ASP A 53 -24.31 -27.63 -10.08
N ASN A 54 -23.18 -27.69 -10.80
CA ASN A 54 -22.87 -27.22 -12.16
C ASN A 54 -24.02 -26.63 -13.02
N ASP A 55 -23.76 -25.52 -13.73
CA ASP A 55 -23.50 -25.56 -15.18
C ASP A 55 -22.95 -24.23 -15.76
N SER A 56 -22.43 -24.34 -16.98
CA SER A 56 -21.40 -23.60 -17.69
C SER A 56 -21.65 -22.19 -18.25
N SER A 57 -20.53 -21.47 -18.38
CA SER A 57 -20.03 -20.68 -19.53
C SER A 57 -20.86 -19.54 -20.16
N SER A 58 -20.23 -18.37 -20.28
CA SER A 58 -19.83 -17.81 -21.59
C SER A 58 -18.98 -16.55 -21.44
N ASN A 59 -17.84 -16.52 -22.15
CA ASN A 59 -17.06 -15.34 -22.50
C ASN A 59 -17.93 -14.26 -23.13
N ASP A 60 -17.70 -12.98 -22.80
CA ASP A 60 -17.51 -11.99 -23.87
C ASP A 60 -16.64 -10.81 -23.44
N ASN A 61 -15.83 -10.38 -24.39
CA ASN A 61 -14.74 -9.42 -24.30
C ASN A 61 -15.24 -8.11 -24.93
N SER A 62 -15.29 -6.99 -24.21
CA SER A 62 -15.22 -5.69 -24.90
C SER A 62 -14.67 -4.59 -24.02
N GLN A 63 -13.49 -4.11 -24.43
CA GLN A 63 -12.94 -2.80 -24.10
C GLN A 63 -13.92 -1.69 -24.52
N SER A 64 -14.16 -0.71 -23.66
CA SER A 64 -14.36 0.68 -24.09
C SER A 64 -14.09 1.62 -22.93
N SER A 65 -13.01 2.38 -23.07
CA SER A 65 -12.75 3.65 -22.41
C SER A 65 -13.93 4.61 -22.58
N ASN A 66 -14.40 5.22 -21.49
CA ASN A 66 -14.89 6.59 -21.50
C ASN A 66 -14.94 7.15 -20.08
N ASN A 67 -14.21 8.25 -19.88
CA ASN A 67 -14.34 9.17 -18.76
C ASN A 67 -15.76 9.75 -18.76
N GLN A 68 -16.63 9.17 -17.96
CA GLN A 68 -17.89 9.78 -17.56
C GLN A 68 -17.98 9.61 -16.04
N SER A 69 -18.14 10.74 -15.34
CA SER A 69 -18.53 10.77 -13.93
C SER A 69 -19.79 9.90 -13.78
N SER A 70 -19.59 8.66 -13.35
CA SER A 70 -20.66 7.72 -13.08
C SER A 70 -21.24 8.13 -11.74
N THR A 71 -22.22 9.02 -11.75
CA THR A 71 -23.22 9.08 -10.68
C THR A 71 -23.93 7.74 -10.71
N VAL A 72 -23.39 6.76 -9.97
CA VAL A 72 -24.07 5.48 -9.71
C VAL A 72 -25.42 5.85 -9.07
N PRO A 73 -26.57 5.47 -9.66
CA PRO A 73 -27.86 5.71 -9.04
C PRO A 73 -27.89 5.01 -7.68
N ASP A 74 -28.36 5.69 -6.63
CA ASP A 74 -28.60 5.07 -5.32
C ASP A 74 -29.52 3.85 -5.53
N PRO A 75 -29.06 2.61 -5.29
CA PRO A 75 -29.86 1.42 -5.53
C PRO A 75 -31.07 1.32 -4.60
N PHE A 76 -31.14 2.16 -3.57
CA PHE A 76 -32.21 2.14 -2.58
C PHE A 76 -33.32 3.16 -2.89
N VAL A 77 -34.40 2.70 -3.53
CA VAL A 77 -35.65 3.46 -3.66
C VAL A 77 -36.61 3.01 -2.57
N SER A 78 -36.53 3.60 -1.38
CA SER A 78 -37.55 3.38 -0.36
C SER A 78 -38.87 4.05 -0.73
N LYS A 79 -39.99 3.38 -0.43
CA LYS A 79 -41.33 3.93 -0.54
C LYS A 79 -41.95 4.02 0.85
N PRO A 80 -42.57 5.16 1.21
CA PRO A 80 -43.35 5.24 2.43
C PRO A 80 -44.43 4.15 2.49
N ASN A 81 -44.80 3.76 3.70
CA ASN A 81 -45.97 2.91 3.92
C ASN A 81 -47.24 3.61 3.40
N GLU A 82 -48.30 2.84 3.11
CA GLU A 82 -49.61 3.44 2.85
C GLU A 82 -50.07 4.22 4.08
N ILE A 83 -50.49 5.48 3.89
CA ILE A 83 -50.90 6.37 4.99
C ILE A 83 -52.43 6.52 4.96
N ILE A 84 -53.12 5.98 5.96
CA ILE A 84 -54.59 6.04 6.06
C ILE A 84 -55.10 7.17 6.97
N GLY A 85 -54.20 7.83 7.70
CA GLY A 85 -54.51 8.95 8.60
C GLY A 85 -53.25 9.48 9.28
N THR A 86 -53.38 10.58 10.04
CA THR A 86 -52.29 11.20 10.80
C THR A 86 -52.70 11.37 12.26
N PHE A 87 -51.78 11.12 13.19
CA PHE A 87 -51.99 11.33 14.63
C PHE A 87 -50.70 11.82 15.32
N TYR A 88 -50.84 12.26 16.57
CA TYR A 88 -49.81 12.96 17.34
C TYR A 88 -49.64 12.28 18.71
N PRO A 89 -48.85 11.19 18.80
CA PRO A 89 -48.70 10.44 20.03
C PRO A 89 -47.99 11.27 21.12
N LYS A 90 -48.45 11.10 22.36
CA LYS A 90 -47.92 11.72 23.58
C LYS A 90 -47.35 10.69 24.55
N SER A 91 -47.46 9.40 24.24
CA SER A 91 -47.00 8.31 25.10
C SER A 91 -46.71 7.04 24.31
N SER A 92 -45.97 6.12 24.93
CA SER A 92 -45.74 4.77 24.41
C SER A 92 -47.02 3.97 24.18
N ALA A 93 -48.06 4.19 24.99
CA ALA A 93 -49.35 3.52 24.82
C ALA A 93 -50.04 3.92 23.51
N GLU A 94 -49.98 5.20 23.14
CA GLU A 94 -50.61 5.70 21.92
C GLU A 94 -49.86 5.27 20.66
N ILE A 95 -48.52 5.32 20.66
CA ILE A 95 -47.74 4.87 19.49
C ILE A 95 -47.80 3.34 19.30
N SER A 96 -48.15 2.59 20.35
CA SER A 96 -48.29 1.13 20.33
C SER A 96 -49.73 0.66 20.08
N ASP A 97 -50.71 1.57 19.99
CA ASP A 97 -52.12 1.19 19.82
C ASP A 97 -52.35 0.61 18.41
N PRO A 98 -52.76 -0.66 18.27
CA PRO A 98 -53.00 -1.29 16.98
C PRO A 98 -54.03 -0.56 16.10
N ALA A 99 -54.90 0.27 16.68
CA ALA A 99 -55.85 1.09 15.94
C ALA A 99 -55.17 2.09 14.99
N TYR A 100 -53.91 2.47 15.26
CA TYR A 100 -53.13 3.38 14.42
C TYR A 100 -52.26 2.67 13.37
N ALA A 101 -52.47 1.38 13.11
CA ALA A 101 -51.78 0.69 12.02
C ALA A 101 -51.89 1.49 10.69
N ASN A 102 -50.79 1.56 9.93
CA ASN A 102 -50.68 2.31 8.66
C ASN A 102 -50.98 3.83 8.78
N HIS A 103 -50.93 4.42 9.97
CA HIS A 103 -51.05 5.87 10.13
C HIS A 103 -49.69 6.56 10.07
N LYS A 104 -49.70 7.87 9.83
CA LYS A 104 -48.56 8.76 10.06
C LYS A 104 -48.55 9.25 11.52
N ALA A 105 -47.50 8.96 12.27
CA ALA A 105 -47.24 9.50 13.59
C ALA A 105 -46.32 10.72 13.49
N VAL A 106 -46.79 11.89 13.94
CA VAL A 106 -45.99 13.12 14.00
C VAL A 106 -45.57 13.35 15.45
N ILE A 107 -44.27 13.29 15.72
CA ILE A 107 -43.74 13.30 17.08
C ILE A 107 -43.47 14.74 17.54
N GLU A 108 -44.42 15.33 18.25
CA GLU A 108 -44.34 16.68 18.82
C GLU A 108 -44.01 16.69 20.33
N THR A 109 -44.26 15.57 21.02
CA THR A 109 -44.02 15.42 22.47
C THR A 109 -43.05 14.27 22.72
N SER A 110 -42.08 14.47 23.60
CA SER A 110 -41.12 13.43 23.97
C SER A 110 -41.72 12.42 24.94
N PHE A 111 -41.43 11.14 24.75
CA PHE A 111 -41.88 10.06 25.63
C PHE A 111 -40.90 8.88 25.62
N ASP A 112 -40.94 8.07 26.68
CA ASP A 112 -40.19 6.81 26.75
C ASP A 112 -40.97 5.66 26.11
N CYS A 113 -40.29 4.85 25.32
CA CYS A 113 -40.81 3.69 24.61
C CYS A 113 -39.94 2.44 24.83
N SER A 114 -39.35 2.30 26.02
CA SER A 114 -38.57 1.11 26.35
C SER A 114 -39.44 -0.17 26.28
N ASN A 115 -38.97 -1.16 25.53
CA ASN A 115 -39.67 -2.44 25.25
C ASN A 115 -41.07 -2.26 24.63
N CYS A 116 -41.35 -1.12 23.99
CA CYS A 116 -42.61 -0.92 23.30
C CYS A 116 -42.58 -1.56 21.90
N THR A 117 -43.78 -1.84 21.37
CA THR A 117 -43.96 -2.25 19.97
C THR A 117 -44.87 -1.25 19.31
N PHE A 118 -44.36 -0.53 18.31
CA PHE A 118 -45.17 0.41 17.54
C PHE A 118 -46.35 -0.30 16.88
N ALA A 119 -47.42 0.45 16.63
CA ALA A 119 -48.47 0.00 15.73
C ALA A 119 -47.85 -0.40 14.38
N SER A 120 -48.44 -1.40 13.71
CA SER A 120 -47.82 -1.95 12.50
C SER A 120 -47.75 -0.92 11.36
N ASN A 121 -46.63 -0.89 10.65
CA ASN A 121 -46.43 -0.11 9.42
C ASN A 121 -46.68 1.40 9.56
N LEU A 122 -46.36 2.00 10.72
CA LEU A 122 -46.42 3.45 10.87
C LEU A 122 -45.53 4.18 9.86
N THR A 123 -45.91 5.40 9.49
CA THR A 123 -44.98 6.39 8.93
C THR A 123 -44.64 7.38 10.02
N ILE A 124 -43.38 7.57 10.38
CA ILE A 124 -42.98 8.39 11.53
C ILE A 124 -42.25 9.63 11.04
N GLU A 125 -42.63 10.80 11.55
CA GLU A 125 -42.02 12.08 11.21
C GLU A 125 -41.68 12.87 12.47
N SER A 126 -40.48 13.45 12.50
CA SER A 126 -40.05 14.33 13.60
C SER A 126 -40.72 15.71 13.51
N ALA A 127 -41.27 16.18 14.64
CA ALA A 127 -41.80 17.53 14.81
C ALA A 127 -41.37 18.17 16.16
N GLY A 128 -40.18 17.80 16.66
CA GLY A 128 -39.57 18.39 17.86
C GLY A 128 -39.71 17.58 19.14
N GLY A 129 -40.54 16.54 19.16
CA GLY A 129 -40.54 15.54 20.23
C GLY A 129 -39.47 14.46 19.99
N VAL A 130 -38.98 13.85 21.07
CA VAL A 130 -37.93 12.82 21.03
C VAL A 130 -38.41 11.54 21.71
N ILE A 131 -38.26 10.41 21.02
CA ILE A 131 -38.52 9.08 21.57
C ILE A 131 -37.23 8.59 22.22
N ASN A 132 -37.29 8.31 23.52
CA ASN A 132 -36.23 7.59 24.22
C ASN A 132 -36.66 6.14 24.43
N GLY A 133 -35.75 5.17 24.39
CA GLY A 133 -36.07 3.82 24.83
C GLY A 133 -35.07 2.77 24.39
N SER A 134 -35.08 1.66 25.10
CA SER A 134 -34.30 0.47 24.72
C SER A 134 -35.21 -0.61 24.14
N ASN A 135 -34.69 -1.40 23.19
CA ASN A 135 -35.40 -2.52 22.58
C ASN A 135 -36.75 -2.11 21.97
N VAL A 136 -36.77 -0.99 21.24
CA VAL A 136 -37.96 -0.49 20.55
C VAL A 136 -38.24 -1.37 19.33
N ASN A 137 -39.42 -1.99 19.28
CA ASN A 137 -39.85 -2.71 18.09
C ASN A 137 -40.60 -1.77 17.14
N LEU A 138 -39.94 -1.43 16.03
CA LEU A 138 -40.47 -0.52 15.02
C LEU A 138 -41.61 -1.12 14.18
N ASN A 139 -41.86 -2.44 14.26
CA ASN A 139 -43.02 -3.14 13.68
C ASN A 139 -43.35 -2.76 12.22
N GLY A 140 -42.33 -2.70 11.36
CA GLY A 140 -42.48 -2.34 9.95
C GLY A 140 -42.62 -0.84 9.68
N ALA A 141 -42.38 0.02 10.67
CA ALA A 141 -42.45 1.47 10.49
C ALA A 141 -41.47 1.98 9.42
N PHE A 142 -41.90 3.00 8.71
CA PHE A 142 -41.08 3.83 7.82
C PHE A 142 -40.81 5.16 8.52
N ILE A 143 -39.56 5.54 8.67
CA ILE A 143 -39.17 6.82 9.28
C ILE A 143 -38.85 7.81 8.15
N VAL A 144 -39.56 8.94 8.15
CA VAL A 144 -39.27 10.08 7.28
C VAL A 144 -38.03 10.77 7.79
N ASN A 145 -36.96 10.77 7.00
CA ASN A 145 -35.76 11.50 7.33
C ASN A 145 -35.94 12.99 7.01
N THR A 146 -36.15 13.79 8.05
CA THR A 146 -36.29 15.25 7.96
C THR A 146 -35.04 15.99 8.42
N PHE A 147 -33.90 15.30 8.62
CA PHE A 147 -32.68 15.84 9.25
C PHE A 147 -32.98 16.55 10.58
N LYS A 148 -33.80 15.91 11.42
CA LYS A 148 -34.16 16.39 12.77
C LYS A 148 -34.16 15.21 13.73
N GLN A 149 -33.86 15.49 15.00
CA GLN A 149 -33.91 14.50 16.05
C GLN A 149 -35.29 13.87 16.18
N LEU A 150 -35.32 12.54 16.22
CA LEU A 150 -36.50 11.73 16.49
C LEU A 150 -36.24 10.79 17.67
N PHE A 151 -35.02 10.31 17.81
CA PHE A 151 -34.58 9.41 18.88
C PHE A 151 -33.46 10.04 19.70
N THR A 152 -33.32 9.62 20.95
CA THR A 152 -32.12 9.93 21.74
C THR A 152 -30.92 9.15 21.20
N SER A 153 -29.71 9.65 21.44
CA SER A 153 -28.44 8.99 21.11
C SER A 153 -28.14 7.73 21.95
N SER A 154 -29.09 7.28 22.76
CA SER A 154 -29.03 6.03 23.53
C SER A 154 -30.14 5.06 23.14
N THR A 155 -30.94 5.38 22.11
CA THR A 155 -32.06 4.54 21.69
C THR A 155 -31.56 3.27 21.01
N THR A 156 -32.17 2.13 21.34
CA THR A 156 -31.90 0.85 20.66
C THR A 156 -33.18 0.24 20.10
N PHE A 157 -33.06 -0.38 18.94
CA PHE A 157 -34.13 -1.11 18.27
C PHE A 157 -34.00 -2.61 18.55
N ASN A 158 -35.11 -3.35 18.38
CA ASN A 158 -35.10 -4.82 18.50
C ASN A 158 -34.37 -5.54 17.35
N GLY A 159 -33.90 -4.78 16.36
CA GLY A 159 -33.13 -5.24 15.22
C GLY A 159 -32.63 -4.06 14.39
N VAL A 160 -31.79 -4.32 13.38
CA VAL A 160 -31.26 -3.27 12.50
C VAL A 160 -32.38 -2.70 11.64
N TYR A 161 -32.54 -1.38 11.67
CA TYR A 161 -33.54 -0.67 10.87
C TYR A 161 -33.11 -0.52 9.41
N ASN A 162 -34.00 -0.90 8.48
CA ASN A 162 -33.68 -0.93 7.04
C ASN A 162 -34.81 -0.47 6.11
N LYS A 163 -35.80 0.28 6.61
CA LYS A 163 -36.96 0.73 5.81
C LYS A 163 -36.76 2.07 5.10
N SER A 164 -35.83 2.89 5.54
CA SER A 164 -35.45 4.17 4.91
C SER A 164 -34.01 4.54 5.27
N ARG A 165 -33.43 5.53 4.59
CA ARG A 165 -32.13 6.11 4.98
C ARG A 165 -32.29 7.05 6.17
N LEU A 166 -31.57 6.81 7.27
CA LEU A 166 -31.58 7.71 8.44
C LEU A 166 -30.29 8.53 8.53
N SER A 167 -30.38 9.73 9.07
CA SER A 167 -29.21 10.60 9.24
C SER A 167 -28.71 10.62 10.68
N PRO A 168 -27.47 11.08 10.95
CA PRO A 168 -26.99 11.28 12.31
C PRO A 168 -27.93 12.15 13.16
N GLU A 169 -28.58 13.15 12.55
CA GLU A 169 -29.51 14.06 13.23
C GLU A 169 -30.71 13.31 13.82
N ILE A 170 -31.16 12.20 13.22
CA ILE A 170 -32.25 11.38 13.77
C ILE A 170 -31.95 10.93 15.21
N PHE A 171 -30.67 10.74 15.55
CA PHE A 171 -30.19 10.36 16.88
C PHE A 171 -29.62 11.55 17.68
N GLY A 172 -29.79 12.77 17.20
CA GLY A 172 -29.46 14.00 17.93
C GLY A 172 -28.10 14.62 17.59
N ALA A 173 -27.43 14.19 16.52
CA ALA A 173 -26.30 14.95 15.99
C ALA A 173 -26.77 16.33 15.47
N ASP A 174 -25.91 17.34 15.53
CA ASP A 174 -26.16 18.65 14.89
C ASP A 174 -24.92 19.10 14.13
N GLY A 175 -24.91 18.82 12.81
CA GLY A 175 -23.78 19.15 11.96
C GLY A 175 -23.57 20.65 11.71
N SER A 176 -24.29 21.53 12.43
CA SER A 176 -24.14 22.98 12.40
C SER A 176 -23.56 23.58 13.69
N ASP A 177 -23.35 22.76 14.73
CA ASP A 177 -22.81 23.21 16.01
C ASP A 177 -21.35 22.79 16.22
N SER A 178 -20.84 22.94 17.46
CA SER A 178 -19.48 22.56 17.84
C SER A 178 -19.46 21.47 18.93
N ILE A 179 -20.57 20.78 19.13
CA ILE A 179 -20.75 19.74 20.15
C ILE A 179 -20.38 18.40 19.52
N ALA A 180 -19.79 17.52 20.32
CA ALA A 180 -19.38 16.21 19.84
C ALA A 180 -20.59 15.30 19.57
N ASP A 181 -20.63 14.70 18.39
CA ASP A 181 -21.70 13.83 17.88
C ASP A 181 -21.42 12.34 18.11
N ASP A 182 -20.42 12.01 18.94
CA ASP A 182 -19.89 10.65 19.13
C ASP A 182 -21.01 9.60 19.33
N ASN A 183 -21.91 9.84 20.28
CA ASN A 183 -23.00 8.89 20.59
C ASN A 183 -24.04 8.75 19.46
N ALA A 184 -24.31 9.84 18.73
CA ALA A 184 -25.28 9.81 17.63
C ALA A 184 -24.73 9.04 16.43
N LEU A 185 -23.46 9.24 16.09
CA LEU A 185 -22.76 8.50 15.03
C LEU A 185 -22.66 7.00 15.36
N VAL A 186 -22.33 6.66 16.62
CA VAL A 186 -22.31 5.27 17.08
C VAL A 186 -23.70 4.64 17.00
N THR A 187 -24.73 5.33 17.49
CA THR A 187 -26.10 4.80 17.46
C THR A 187 -26.59 4.58 16.03
N LEU A 188 -26.31 5.51 15.12
CA LEU A 188 -26.63 5.36 13.70
C LEU A 188 -26.02 4.06 13.14
N MET A 189 -24.71 3.85 13.33
CA MET A 189 -24.00 2.67 12.84
C MET A 189 -24.56 1.36 13.43
N MET A 190 -24.88 1.38 14.73
CA MET A 190 -25.31 0.20 15.46
C MET A 190 -26.79 -0.17 15.22
N GLN A 191 -27.63 0.79 14.85
CA GLN A 191 -29.08 0.59 14.76
C GLN A 191 -29.63 0.62 13.34
N VAL A 192 -28.86 1.04 12.34
CA VAL A 192 -29.37 1.32 10.99
C VAL A 192 -28.54 0.62 9.92
N GLU A 193 -29.20 0.11 8.88
CA GLU A 193 -28.57 -0.48 7.69
C GLU A 193 -28.22 0.58 6.65
N TYR A 194 -29.14 1.52 6.38
CA TYR A 194 -28.97 2.58 5.39
C TYR A 194 -28.91 3.97 6.04
N ALA A 195 -27.79 4.67 5.89
CA ALA A 195 -27.57 6.00 6.42
C ALA A 195 -27.45 7.06 5.32
N ILE A 196 -27.75 8.32 5.64
CA ILE A 196 -27.52 9.48 4.78
C ILE A 196 -27.04 10.71 5.57
N GLY A 197 -25.97 11.36 5.13
CA GLY A 197 -25.54 12.64 5.69
C GLY A 197 -26.38 13.82 5.18
N GLN A 198 -26.45 14.89 5.97
CA GLN A 198 -26.98 16.17 5.49
C GLN A 198 -25.89 16.90 4.69
N THR A 199 -26.22 17.33 3.47
CA THR A 199 -25.25 17.97 2.58
C THR A 199 -24.58 19.18 3.23
N GLY A 200 -23.24 19.18 3.26
CA GLY A 200 -22.43 20.27 3.80
C GLY A 200 -22.37 20.35 5.33
N SER A 201 -23.03 19.43 6.05
CA SER A 201 -22.93 19.33 7.50
C SER A 201 -21.57 18.79 7.95
N VAL A 202 -21.12 19.21 9.13
CA VAL A 202 -19.89 18.73 9.76
C VAL A 202 -20.23 18.07 11.09
N TYR A 203 -20.11 16.74 11.16
CA TYR A 203 -20.32 15.97 12.38
C TYR A 203 -19.01 15.83 13.16
N ILE A 204 -19.05 16.06 14.47
CA ILE A 204 -17.84 16.06 15.30
C ILE A 204 -17.64 14.69 15.95
N LYS A 205 -16.47 14.08 15.75
CA LYS A 205 -16.04 12.82 16.39
C LYS A 205 -14.75 13.06 17.17
N ASN A 206 -14.85 13.08 18.50
CA ASN A 206 -13.73 13.37 19.41
C ASN A 206 -13.32 12.19 20.30
N GLU A 207 -14.01 11.06 20.18
CA GLU A 207 -13.70 9.85 20.93
C GLU A 207 -13.22 8.74 19.99
N GLU A 208 -12.25 7.94 20.42
CA GLU A 208 -11.99 6.65 19.78
C GLU A 208 -13.11 5.66 20.17
N SER A 209 -13.48 4.78 19.24
CA SER A 209 -14.62 3.89 19.43
C SER A 209 -14.27 2.72 20.35
N THR A 210 -15.22 2.32 21.21
CA THR A 210 -15.30 0.90 21.61
C THR A 210 -15.70 0.09 20.39
N ILE A 211 -15.22 -1.15 20.26
CA ILE A 211 -15.47 -2.00 19.08
C ILE A 211 -16.97 -2.01 18.73
N HIS A 212 -17.31 -1.54 17.53
CA HIS A 212 -18.68 -1.58 16.99
C HIS A 212 -18.92 -2.93 16.34
N MET A 213 -19.81 -3.73 16.91
CA MET A 213 -20.01 -5.12 16.49
C MET A 213 -21.48 -5.50 16.36
N ARG A 214 -21.90 -5.82 15.13
CA ARG A 214 -23.18 -6.46 14.80
C ARG A 214 -23.08 -7.14 13.45
N ASN A 215 -23.96 -8.09 13.15
CA ASN A 215 -24.03 -8.67 11.81
C ASN A 215 -24.71 -7.72 10.81
N GLY A 216 -24.44 -7.94 9.53
CA GLY A 216 -25.09 -7.28 8.40
C GLY A 216 -24.30 -6.07 7.88
N THR A 217 -24.98 -5.21 7.13
CA THR A 217 -24.34 -4.10 6.41
C THR A 217 -24.61 -2.75 7.09
N PHE A 218 -23.70 -1.80 6.90
CA PHE A 218 -23.90 -0.37 7.11
C PHE A 218 -23.52 0.38 5.81
N ASP A 219 -24.53 0.83 5.06
CA ASP A 219 -24.42 1.61 3.82
C ASP A 219 -24.70 3.08 4.13
N TRP A 220 -23.65 3.90 4.17
CA TRP A 220 -23.72 5.32 4.45
C TRP A 220 -23.34 6.15 3.22
N ASP A 221 -24.35 6.78 2.61
CA ASP A 221 -24.11 7.89 1.70
C ASP A 221 -23.90 9.17 2.52
N MET A 222 -22.66 9.60 2.66
CA MET A 222 -22.34 10.81 3.40
C MET A 222 -22.86 12.07 2.70
N ASN A 223 -23.25 12.00 1.41
CA ASN A 223 -23.93 13.08 0.71
C ASN A 223 -23.19 14.44 0.82
N ASN A 224 -21.87 14.39 0.69
CA ASN A 224 -20.92 15.49 0.87
C ASN A 224 -20.94 16.14 2.27
N SER A 225 -21.18 15.34 3.31
CA SER A 225 -20.93 15.74 4.70
C SER A 225 -19.50 15.36 5.14
N THR A 226 -19.05 15.97 6.23
CA THR A 226 -17.73 15.75 6.82
C THR A 226 -17.88 15.20 8.23
N VAL A 227 -17.06 14.21 8.59
CA VAL A 227 -16.75 13.87 9.99
C VAL A 227 -15.43 14.53 10.34
N ARG A 228 -15.41 15.35 11.39
CA ARG A 228 -14.22 16.10 11.82
C ARG A 228 -13.87 15.85 13.28
N THR A 229 -12.59 15.74 13.58
CA THR A 229 -12.09 15.78 14.96
C THR A 229 -11.71 17.21 15.34
N THR A 230 -12.15 17.68 16.50
CA THR A 230 -11.93 19.06 16.98
C THR A 230 -11.26 19.11 18.36
N SER A 231 -11.11 17.97 19.03
CA SER A 231 -10.48 17.88 20.35
C SER A 231 -9.72 16.55 20.53
N GLU A 232 -8.57 16.62 21.20
CA GLU A 232 -7.77 15.46 21.58
C GLU A 232 -8.11 14.89 22.96
N SER A 233 -9.02 15.52 23.72
CA SER A 233 -9.17 15.25 25.17
C SER A 233 -9.47 13.78 25.52
N ASN A 234 -10.08 13.06 24.58
CA ASN A 234 -10.51 11.67 24.75
C ASN A 234 -9.78 10.70 23.80
N LEU A 235 -8.72 11.16 23.10
CA LEU A 235 -7.95 10.33 22.17
C LEU A 235 -6.74 9.69 22.86
N CYS A 236 -6.42 8.44 22.50
CA CYS A 236 -5.31 7.72 23.12
C CYS A 236 -3.97 8.04 22.46
N HIS A 237 -3.31 9.09 22.96
CA HIS A 237 -1.94 9.48 22.57
C HIS A 237 -0.88 9.15 23.63
N SER A 238 -1.20 8.26 24.58
CA SER A 238 -0.23 7.82 25.58
C SER A 238 0.69 6.72 25.04
N ASN A 239 1.64 6.28 25.88
CA ASN A 239 2.54 5.16 25.57
C ASN A 239 1.96 3.78 25.92
N ASP A 240 0.71 3.72 26.35
CA ASP A 240 0.02 2.47 26.67
C ASP A 240 -0.13 1.60 25.41
N GLY A 241 0.00 0.28 25.57
CA GLY A 241 -0.26 -0.70 24.52
C GLY A 241 -1.63 -0.63 23.92
N ILE A 242 -2.64 -0.30 24.73
CA ILE A 242 -4.00 -0.16 24.23
C ILE A 242 -4.11 0.99 23.21
N CYS A 243 -3.32 2.05 23.40
CA CYS A 243 -3.29 3.18 22.47
C CYS A 243 -2.78 2.80 21.10
N ALA A 244 -2.22 1.61 20.83
CA ALA A 244 -1.85 1.20 19.47
C ALA A 244 -3.08 0.74 18.66
N LYS A 245 -4.15 0.26 19.32
CA LYS A 245 -5.28 -0.44 18.71
C LYS A 245 -6.60 0.36 18.68
N GLN A 246 -6.61 1.61 19.13
CA GLN A 246 -7.82 2.44 19.20
C GLN A 246 -7.97 3.33 17.96
N TYR A 247 -9.16 3.38 17.38
CA TYR A 247 -9.44 4.11 16.14
C TYR A 247 -10.73 4.92 16.31
N LEU A 248 -10.88 6.03 15.56
CA LEU A 248 -12.15 6.76 15.55
C LEU A 248 -13.32 5.84 15.17
N PHE A 249 -13.07 4.91 14.25
CA PHE A 249 -14.01 3.86 13.85
C PHE A 249 -13.33 2.49 13.91
N GLN A 250 -13.56 1.78 15.01
CA GLN A 250 -13.14 0.39 15.17
C GLN A 250 -14.35 -0.52 14.96
N ILE A 251 -14.34 -1.31 13.89
CA ILE A 251 -15.50 -1.99 13.35
C ILE A 251 -15.22 -3.49 13.25
N ARG A 252 -16.15 -4.29 13.77
CA ARG A 252 -16.09 -5.75 13.76
C ARG A 252 -17.38 -6.38 13.22
N ASP A 253 -17.25 -7.33 12.30
CA ASP A 253 -18.36 -8.15 11.76
C ASP A 253 -19.48 -7.36 11.03
N ILE A 254 -19.28 -6.06 10.75
CA ILE A 254 -20.19 -5.19 9.99
C ILE A 254 -19.61 -4.95 8.60
N ASP A 255 -20.33 -5.35 7.56
CA ASP A 255 -19.96 -5.01 6.17
C ASP A 255 -20.18 -3.52 5.92
N LEU A 256 -19.18 -2.83 5.37
CA LEU A 256 -19.24 -1.38 5.20
C LEU A 256 -19.40 -0.98 3.75
N LYS A 257 -20.28 -0.01 3.51
CA LYS A 257 -20.28 0.79 2.29
C LYS A 257 -20.37 2.27 2.66
N ILE A 258 -19.34 3.05 2.35
CA ILE A 258 -19.29 4.48 2.68
C ILE A 258 -18.98 5.27 1.41
N THR A 259 -19.84 6.22 1.06
CA THR A 259 -19.70 7.00 -0.18
C THR A 259 -19.85 8.50 0.00
N ASN A 260 -19.18 9.28 -0.84
CA ASN A 260 -19.38 10.73 -1.03
C ASN A 260 -19.20 11.55 0.26
N GLY A 261 -18.06 11.47 0.92
CA GLY A 261 -17.85 12.22 2.17
C GLY A 261 -16.40 12.44 2.54
N GLU A 262 -16.19 13.09 3.68
CA GLU A 262 -14.88 13.47 4.20
C GLU A 262 -14.70 13.01 5.65
N PHE A 263 -13.51 12.51 5.97
CA PHE A 263 -13.03 12.25 7.31
C PHE A 263 -11.75 13.06 7.54
N ASP A 264 -11.85 14.08 8.38
CA ASP A 264 -10.80 15.07 8.62
C ASP A 264 -10.33 15.01 10.08
N GLY A 265 -9.15 14.42 10.28
CA GLY A 265 -8.56 14.27 11.60
C GLY A 265 -7.97 15.57 12.16
N GLN A 266 -7.87 16.63 11.37
CA GLN A 266 -7.30 17.95 11.73
C GLN A 266 -5.86 17.90 12.31
N ASP A 267 -5.10 16.84 12.05
CA ASP A 267 -3.84 16.48 12.72
C ASP A 267 -3.97 16.31 14.24
N ILE A 268 -5.21 16.15 14.71
CA ILE A 268 -5.60 15.86 16.09
C ILE A 268 -5.76 14.35 16.26
N ALA A 269 -6.52 13.70 15.39
CA ALA A 269 -6.66 12.25 15.44
C ALA A 269 -5.47 11.53 14.81
N SER A 270 -5.02 10.44 15.43
CA SER A 270 -3.96 9.62 14.87
C SER A 270 -4.47 8.63 13.81
N ARG A 271 -5.71 8.13 13.96
CA ARG A 271 -6.22 7.01 13.16
C ARG A 271 -7.71 7.07 12.84
N CYS A 272 -8.07 6.70 11.61
CA CYS A 272 -9.47 6.73 11.14
C CYS A 272 -10.19 5.38 11.30
N PHE A 273 -9.91 4.40 10.44
CA PHE A 273 -10.64 3.13 10.37
C PHE A 273 -9.80 1.92 10.76
N TYR A 274 -10.39 1.02 11.55
CA TYR A 274 -9.92 -0.34 11.76
C TYR A 274 -11.06 -1.33 11.49
N LEU A 275 -10.89 -2.17 10.48
CA LEU A 275 -11.84 -3.18 10.04
C LEU A 275 -11.33 -4.57 10.41
N ARG A 276 -12.11 -5.34 11.17
CA ARG A 276 -11.80 -6.72 11.57
C ARG A 276 -13.03 -7.61 11.40
N GLY A 277 -12.87 -8.86 10.99
CA GLY A 277 -14.00 -9.80 10.85
C GLY A 277 -15.07 -9.41 9.82
N VAL A 278 -14.85 -8.34 9.05
CA VAL A 278 -15.78 -7.90 8.00
C VAL A 278 -15.76 -8.90 6.84
N ALA A 279 -16.90 -9.17 6.22
CA ALA A 279 -16.93 -10.01 5.01
C ALA A 279 -16.61 -9.17 3.76
N SER A 280 -16.94 -7.88 3.78
CA SER A 280 -16.62 -6.94 2.71
C SER A 280 -16.55 -5.48 3.15
N TYR A 281 -15.89 -4.66 2.32
CA TYR A 281 -15.87 -3.20 2.47
C TYR A 281 -15.92 -2.48 1.10
N ASP A 282 -16.57 -1.33 1.04
CA ASP A 282 -16.71 -0.52 -0.17
C ASP A 282 -16.64 0.98 0.16
N PHE A 283 -15.53 1.64 -0.17
CA PHE A 283 -15.35 3.08 0.03
C PHE A 283 -15.27 3.77 -1.33
N GLN A 284 -16.14 4.74 -1.62
CA GLN A 284 -16.16 5.43 -2.91
C GLN A 284 -16.28 6.95 -2.78
N ASN A 285 -15.44 7.69 -3.50
CA ASN A 285 -15.43 9.16 -3.44
C ASN A 285 -15.30 9.68 -2.00
N VAL A 286 -14.42 9.06 -1.20
CA VAL A 286 -14.18 9.45 0.19
C VAL A 286 -12.85 10.19 0.29
N ASN A 287 -12.80 11.27 1.06
CA ASN A 287 -11.56 11.99 1.37
C ASN A 287 -11.18 11.72 2.83
N ILE A 288 -10.03 11.10 3.09
CA ILE A 288 -9.54 10.82 4.44
C ILE A 288 -8.19 11.52 4.62
N HIS A 289 -8.12 12.49 5.52
CA HIS A 289 -6.91 13.29 5.65
C HIS A 289 -6.66 13.91 7.02
N ASN A 290 -5.42 14.38 7.18
CA ASN A 290 -4.91 15.08 8.37
C ASN A 290 -4.97 14.18 9.60
N TYR A 291 -4.33 13.00 9.52
CA TYR A 291 -4.21 12.09 10.65
C TYR A 291 -2.75 12.02 11.09
N PHE A 292 -2.47 12.42 12.31
CA PHE A 292 -1.10 12.57 12.80
C PHE A 292 -0.92 11.96 14.19
N ALA A 293 0.03 11.03 14.31
CA ALA A 293 0.45 10.51 15.61
C ALA A 293 1.57 11.38 16.23
N PRO A 294 1.33 12.00 17.39
CA PRO A 294 2.28 12.93 17.99
C PRO A 294 3.51 12.22 18.60
N PRO A 295 4.60 12.97 18.86
CA PRO A 295 5.80 12.40 19.48
C PRO A 295 5.49 11.74 20.84
N GLY A 296 6.07 10.56 21.07
CA GLY A 296 5.91 9.83 22.34
C GLY A 296 4.60 9.06 22.49
N ALA A 297 3.67 9.16 21.53
CA ALA A 297 2.49 8.31 21.50
C ALA A 297 2.85 6.90 21.02
N ARG A 298 2.19 5.88 21.57
CA ARG A 298 2.21 4.53 21.00
C ARG A 298 1.35 4.44 19.73
N ALA A 299 0.50 5.44 19.51
CA ALA A 299 -0.34 5.55 18.33
C ALA A 299 0.49 5.70 17.05
N ARG A 300 -0.08 5.23 15.94
CA ARG A 300 0.49 5.27 14.60
C ARG A 300 -0.40 6.12 13.70
N GLY A 301 0.15 6.77 12.68
CA GLY A 301 -0.68 7.53 11.73
C GLY A 301 -1.37 6.61 10.73
N MET A 302 -2.69 6.43 10.76
CA MET A 302 -3.36 5.51 9.82
C MET A 302 -4.69 6.02 9.28
N ALA A 303 -4.91 5.91 7.97
CA ALA A 303 -6.26 6.01 7.42
C ALA A 303 -7.02 4.68 7.55
N PHE A 304 -6.41 3.56 7.15
CA PHE A 304 -7.02 2.22 7.27
C PHE A 304 -6.07 1.18 7.87
N LEU A 305 -6.59 0.43 8.83
CA LEU A 305 -6.14 -0.93 9.17
C LEU A 305 -7.24 -1.93 8.78
N ILE A 306 -6.90 -2.93 7.96
CA ILE A 306 -7.83 -3.96 7.48
C ILE A 306 -7.27 -5.33 7.82
N GLU A 307 -7.91 -6.03 8.75
CA GLU A 307 -7.61 -7.40 9.12
C GLU A 307 -8.52 -8.38 8.38
N VAL A 308 -7.95 -9.11 7.43
CA VAL A 308 -8.61 -10.16 6.66
C VAL A 308 -8.61 -11.46 7.46
N GLU A 309 -9.79 -11.81 7.96
CA GLU A 309 -10.08 -13.03 8.71
C GLU A 309 -11.00 -13.97 7.90
N ASN A 310 -11.42 -15.07 8.53
CA ASN A 310 -12.30 -16.07 7.93
C ASN A 310 -13.58 -15.41 7.35
N ASN A 311 -14.06 -15.94 6.23
CA ASN A 311 -15.27 -15.49 5.51
C ASN A 311 -15.17 -14.14 4.77
N PHE A 312 -14.00 -13.48 4.75
CA PHE A 312 -13.80 -12.32 3.87
C PHE A 312 -13.97 -12.72 2.39
N LYS A 313 -14.74 -11.91 1.65
CA LYS A 313 -15.16 -12.13 0.25
C LYS A 313 -14.54 -11.14 -0.72
N GLY A 314 -14.08 -9.98 -0.24
CA GLY A 314 -13.49 -8.92 -1.06
C GLY A 314 -13.84 -7.53 -0.56
N GLY A 315 -13.12 -6.53 -1.08
CA GLY A 315 -13.41 -5.14 -0.74
C GLY A 315 -12.75 -4.16 -1.69
N GLN A 316 -13.21 -2.91 -1.69
CA GLN A 316 -12.73 -1.91 -2.63
C GLN A 316 -12.64 -0.51 -2.03
N ILE A 317 -11.68 0.27 -2.52
CA ILE A 317 -11.57 1.71 -2.29
C ILE A 317 -11.39 2.37 -3.66
N LEU A 318 -12.35 3.20 -4.05
CA LEU A 318 -12.47 3.76 -5.39
C LEU A 318 -12.53 5.28 -5.35
N ASN A 319 -11.84 5.93 -6.30
CA ASN A 319 -11.92 7.38 -6.54
C ASN A 319 -11.77 8.24 -5.28
N SER A 320 -10.97 7.78 -4.33
CA SER A 320 -10.84 8.37 -2.99
C SER A 320 -9.49 9.08 -2.82
N THR A 321 -9.43 10.00 -1.88
CA THR A 321 -8.19 10.72 -1.52
C THR A 321 -7.77 10.30 -0.11
N ILE A 322 -6.52 9.91 0.05
CA ILE A 322 -5.89 9.58 1.34
C ILE A 322 -4.65 10.46 1.48
N ALA A 323 -4.71 11.48 2.34
CA ALA A 323 -3.71 12.54 2.35
C ALA A 323 -3.26 12.96 3.75
N ASN A 324 -2.02 13.45 3.88
CA ASN A 324 -1.49 13.98 5.13
C ASN A 324 -1.66 12.98 6.29
N ILE A 325 -1.16 11.77 6.08
CA ILE A 325 -1.15 10.72 7.11
C ILE A 325 0.29 10.62 7.61
N GLY A 326 0.49 10.84 8.89
CA GLY A 326 1.85 10.84 9.41
C GLY A 326 2.01 10.51 10.89
N ALA A 327 3.27 10.36 11.27
CA ALA A 327 3.64 10.05 12.65
C ALA A 327 5.01 10.64 12.98
N ALA A 328 5.21 10.98 14.26
CA ALA A 328 6.51 11.39 14.79
C ALA A 328 7.19 10.32 15.69
N SER A 329 6.53 9.19 15.92
CA SER A 329 7.04 8.02 16.64
C SER A 329 6.53 6.72 15.99
N ASP A 330 7.29 5.64 16.13
CA ASP A 330 7.04 4.30 15.57
C ASP A 330 6.19 3.47 16.54
N GLY A 331 5.66 4.12 17.57
CA GLY A 331 5.01 3.50 18.70
C GLY A 331 5.94 3.32 19.91
N LYS A 332 7.21 3.72 19.85
CA LYS A 332 8.14 3.70 21.00
C LYS A 332 8.66 5.11 21.31
N ILE A 333 8.52 5.55 22.57
CA ILE A 333 9.00 6.87 23.05
C ILE A 333 10.48 7.11 22.73
N ALA A 334 11.32 6.07 22.76
CA ALA A 334 12.76 6.21 22.53
C ALA A 334 13.12 6.50 21.05
N ASN A 335 12.18 6.29 20.13
CA ASN A 335 12.40 6.30 18.70
C ASN A 335 11.77 7.54 18.03
N VAL A 336 11.91 8.71 18.65
CA VAL A 336 11.60 10.01 18.00
C VAL A 336 12.84 10.45 17.18
N PRO A 337 12.71 10.93 15.93
CA PRO A 337 11.48 11.26 15.19
C PRO A 337 11.02 10.17 14.21
N TYR A 338 11.28 8.89 14.50
CA TYR A 338 10.97 7.80 13.57
C TYR A 338 9.47 7.50 13.64
N GLY A 339 8.67 7.92 12.66
CA GLY A 339 7.21 7.72 12.65
C GLY A 339 6.72 6.49 11.89
N PHE A 340 5.71 5.76 12.40
CA PHE A 340 4.99 4.76 11.62
C PHE A 340 3.68 5.32 11.05
N ALA A 341 3.57 5.38 9.73
CA ALA A 341 2.38 5.92 9.06
C ALA A 341 1.95 5.08 7.86
N LYS A 342 0.64 4.83 7.72
CA LYS A 342 0.09 4.04 6.61
C LYS A 342 -1.17 4.68 6.05
N GLY A 343 -1.25 4.82 4.73
CA GLY A 343 -2.53 5.11 4.08
C GLY A 343 -3.46 3.92 4.24
N ILE A 344 -3.06 2.77 3.69
CA ILE A 344 -3.75 1.49 3.87
C ILE A 344 -2.75 0.48 4.41
N TYR A 345 -3.10 -0.14 5.54
CA TYR A 345 -2.39 -1.28 6.08
C TYR A 345 -3.33 -2.49 6.12
N CYS A 346 -3.03 -3.51 5.31
CA CYS A 346 -3.84 -4.71 5.20
C CYS A 346 -3.06 -5.93 5.68
N THR A 347 -3.66 -6.71 6.58
CA THR A 347 -3.09 -7.93 7.15
C THR A 347 -3.99 -9.12 6.79
N VAL A 348 -3.39 -10.26 6.43
CA VAL A 348 -4.12 -11.49 6.12
C VAL A 348 -3.76 -12.57 7.14
N ALA A 349 -4.76 -13.11 7.85
CA ALA A 349 -4.56 -14.13 8.89
C ALA A 349 -4.96 -15.55 8.43
N THR A 350 -5.76 -15.66 7.36
CA THR A 350 -6.45 -16.91 7.00
C THR A 350 -6.38 -17.19 5.50
N ALA A 351 -6.57 -18.45 5.11
CA ALA A 351 -6.62 -18.87 3.72
C ALA A 351 -8.07 -18.85 3.23
N ASN A 352 -8.47 -17.73 2.64
CA ASN A 352 -9.81 -17.52 2.09
C ASN A 352 -9.75 -16.78 0.76
N THR A 353 -10.75 -16.98 -0.09
CA THR A 353 -10.78 -16.34 -1.41
C THR A 353 -11.41 -14.95 -1.32
N GLY A 354 -10.66 -13.93 -1.72
CA GLY A 354 -11.13 -12.55 -1.74
C GLY A 354 -10.33 -11.69 -2.73
N GLN A 355 -10.99 -10.65 -3.24
CA GLN A 355 -10.33 -9.65 -4.08
C GLN A 355 -10.36 -8.28 -3.41
N HIS A 356 -9.21 -7.62 -3.33
CA HIS A 356 -9.13 -6.20 -2.98
C HIS A 356 -8.92 -5.36 -4.23
N VAL A 357 -9.71 -4.30 -4.40
CA VAL A 357 -9.61 -3.38 -5.54
C VAL A 357 -9.35 -1.96 -5.06
N TYR A 358 -8.20 -1.40 -5.44
CA TYR A 358 -7.81 -0.03 -5.18
C TYR A 358 -7.66 0.68 -6.52
N ARG A 359 -8.65 1.50 -6.91
CA ARG A 359 -8.68 2.13 -8.24
C ARG A 359 -9.06 3.60 -8.23
N GLY A 360 -8.34 4.41 -9.02
CA GLY A 360 -8.67 5.82 -9.20
C GLY A 360 -8.36 6.69 -7.98
N ASN A 361 -7.61 6.18 -7.00
CA ASN A 361 -7.35 6.89 -5.76
C ASN A 361 -6.13 7.82 -5.87
N THR A 362 -6.07 8.81 -4.98
CA THR A 362 -4.88 9.65 -4.78
C THR A 362 -4.37 9.49 -3.36
N PHE A 363 -3.11 9.10 -3.24
CA PHE A 363 -2.37 9.06 -1.99
C PHE A 363 -1.34 10.17 -1.99
N SER A 364 -1.38 11.07 -1.00
CA SER A 364 -0.44 12.20 -0.99
C SER A 364 0.10 12.55 0.38
N ASN A 365 1.40 12.83 0.45
CA ASN A 365 2.07 13.28 1.68
C ASN A 365 1.84 12.29 2.85
N ILE A 366 2.38 11.08 2.69
CA ILE A 366 2.44 10.08 3.76
C ILE A 366 3.84 10.16 4.38
N TYR A 367 3.94 10.50 5.67
CA TYR A 367 5.21 10.93 6.28
C TYR A 367 5.51 10.29 7.65
N GLY A 368 6.79 10.05 7.92
CA GLY A 368 7.33 9.20 8.97
C GLY A 368 8.55 8.40 8.47
N ASP A 369 9.21 7.68 9.36
CA ASP A 369 10.32 6.76 9.00
C ASP A 369 9.79 5.52 8.28
N ASP A 370 8.71 4.94 8.80
CA ASP A 370 7.98 3.83 8.19
C ASP A 370 6.65 4.29 7.58
N ALA A 371 6.76 5.24 6.64
CA ALA A 371 5.64 5.88 5.97
C ALA A 371 5.35 5.28 4.59
N GLU A 372 4.20 4.63 4.46
CA GLU A 372 3.82 3.90 3.24
C GLU A 372 2.36 4.21 2.84
N ALA A 373 2.12 4.55 1.57
CA ALA A 373 0.74 4.77 1.12
C ALA A 373 -0.09 3.48 1.17
N PHE A 374 0.52 2.36 0.83
CA PHE A 374 -0.09 1.03 0.89
C PHE A 374 0.92 -0.01 1.37
N SER A 375 0.45 -0.91 2.23
CA SER A 375 1.21 -2.03 2.76
C SER A 375 0.29 -3.24 2.90
N ASN A 376 0.69 -4.39 2.35
CA ASN A 376 0.04 -5.66 2.63
C ASN A 376 1.01 -6.63 3.29
N THR A 377 0.52 -7.39 4.27
CA THR A 377 1.35 -8.36 4.98
C THR A 377 0.51 -9.50 5.53
N HIS A 378 1.18 -10.53 5.99
CA HIS A 378 0.56 -11.60 6.75
C HIS A 378 0.45 -11.19 8.23
N THR A 379 -0.66 -11.55 8.89
CA THR A 379 -0.92 -11.16 10.28
C THR A 379 0.17 -11.65 11.24
N TYR A 380 0.76 -12.83 10.99
CA TYR A 380 1.84 -13.35 11.83
C TYR A 380 3.23 -12.76 11.52
N GLY A 381 3.34 -11.87 10.54
CA GLY A 381 4.55 -11.07 10.36
C GLY A 381 5.74 -11.85 9.83
N TYR A 382 6.85 -11.84 10.60
CA TYR A 382 8.04 -12.68 10.36
C TYR A 382 7.90 -14.11 10.91
N ALA A 383 6.91 -14.35 11.78
CA ALA A 383 6.65 -15.65 12.37
C ALA A 383 5.53 -16.39 11.63
N GLY A 384 5.55 -17.73 11.65
CA GLY A 384 4.54 -18.55 10.98
C GLY A 384 4.87 -18.86 9.52
N THR A 385 3.86 -19.36 8.80
CA THR A 385 4.01 -19.88 7.44
C THR A 385 2.84 -19.35 6.60
N TYR A 386 3.09 -18.41 5.69
CA TYR A 386 2.06 -17.94 4.76
C TYR A 386 2.13 -18.71 3.45
N GLN A 387 1.04 -19.37 3.06
CA GLN A 387 1.00 -20.15 1.83
C GLN A 387 0.59 -19.24 0.66
N HIS A 388 1.57 -18.56 0.06
CA HIS A 388 1.39 -17.67 -1.10
C HIS A 388 0.58 -18.28 -2.25
N ALA A 389 0.73 -19.59 -2.48
CA ALA A 389 0.07 -20.30 -3.58
C ALA A 389 -1.40 -20.70 -3.31
N SER A 390 -1.84 -20.78 -2.05
CA SER A 390 -3.15 -21.33 -1.69
C SER A 390 -4.03 -20.43 -0.82
N ASN A 391 -3.55 -19.23 -0.46
CA ASN A 391 -4.32 -18.32 0.38
C ASN A 391 -5.58 -17.75 -0.30
N GLY A 392 -5.71 -17.81 -1.64
CA GLY A 392 -6.89 -17.36 -2.39
C GLY A 392 -7.10 -15.85 -2.52
N GLN A 393 -6.19 -15.04 -1.99
CA GLN A 393 -6.28 -13.58 -1.97
C GLN A 393 -5.65 -12.97 -3.23
N SER A 394 -6.26 -11.91 -3.79
CA SER A 394 -5.78 -11.25 -5.02
C SER A 394 -6.04 -9.74 -5.06
N TRP A 395 -5.01 -8.94 -5.35
CA TRP A 395 -5.05 -7.49 -5.23
C TRP A 395 -4.92 -6.78 -6.57
N VAL A 396 -5.80 -5.80 -6.80
CA VAL A 396 -5.78 -4.94 -7.98
C VAL A 396 -5.50 -3.51 -7.54
N ILE A 397 -4.34 -2.98 -7.91
CA ILE A 397 -3.91 -1.60 -7.66
C ILE A 397 -3.81 -0.92 -9.03
N ASP A 398 -4.87 -0.22 -9.44
CA ASP A 398 -5.02 0.25 -10.81
C ASP A 398 -5.34 1.75 -10.92
N ASN A 399 -4.65 2.47 -11.80
CA ASN A 399 -4.98 3.87 -12.11
C ASN A 399 -5.02 4.79 -10.86
N ASN A 400 -4.07 4.64 -9.94
CA ASN A 400 -3.92 5.49 -8.75
C ASN A 400 -2.75 6.46 -8.91
N ASN A 401 -2.78 7.55 -8.13
CA ASN A 401 -1.67 8.49 -7.98
C ASN A 401 -1.06 8.36 -6.59
N PHE A 402 0.25 8.17 -6.49
CA PHE A 402 1.00 8.13 -5.25
C PHE A 402 2.04 9.25 -5.26
N ILE A 403 1.86 10.28 -4.43
CA ILE A 403 2.65 11.52 -4.50
C ILE A 403 3.26 11.84 -3.13
N GLY A 404 4.59 11.81 -3.04
CA GLY A 404 5.29 12.30 -1.86
C GLY A 404 5.16 11.38 -0.63
N SER A 405 5.15 10.05 -0.82
CA SER A 405 5.34 9.12 0.29
C SER A 405 6.81 9.11 0.71
N GLU A 406 7.09 9.25 2.01
CA GLU A 406 8.46 9.39 2.51
C GLU A 406 9.28 8.12 2.40
N ARG A 407 8.76 6.94 2.77
CA ARG A 407 9.52 5.69 2.65
C ARG A 407 9.22 4.94 1.35
N ARG A 408 7.96 4.53 1.16
CA ARG A 408 7.48 3.74 0.00
C ARG A 408 6.11 4.23 -0.43
N ALA A 409 5.76 4.10 -1.70
CA ALA A 409 4.36 4.17 -2.11
C ALA A 409 3.69 2.81 -1.84
N LEU A 410 4.29 1.72 -2.32
CA LEU A 410 3.78 0.36 -2.17
C LEU A 410 4.82 -0.54 -1.50
N LYS A 411 4.43 -1.13 -0.37
CA LYS A 411 5.09 -2.31 0.21
C LYS A 411 4.22 -3.54 -0.05
N VAL A 412 4.75 -4.47 -0.85
CA VAL A 412 4.06 -5.68 -1.28
C VAL A 412 4.76 -6.89 -0.70
N ASN A 413 4.15 -7.48 0.32
CA ASN A 413 4.63 -8.70 0.97
C ASN A 413 3.75 -9.93 0.74
N LEU A 414 2.73 -9.83 -0.13
CA LEU A 414 1.85 -10.93 -0.50
C LEU A 414 1.82 -11.16 -2.02
N SER A 415 1.26 -12.29 -2.43
CA SER A 415 1.18 -12.75 -3.83
C SER A 415 -0.12 -12.34 -4.52
N ASN A 416 -0.21 -12.60 -5.83
CA ASN A 416 -1.37 -12.32 -6.68
C ASN A 416 -1.71 -10.82 -6.70
N VAL A 417 -0.74 -9.98 -7.06
CA VAL A 417 -0.88 -8.52 -7.04
C VAL A 417 -0.68 -7.96 -8.44
N ASP A 418 -1.72 -7.33 -8.98
CA ASP A 418 -1.66 -6.58 -10.23
C ASP A 418 -1.55 -5.08 -9.94
N ILE A 419 -0.42 -4.48 -10.32
CA ILE A 419 -0.12 -3.05 -10.16
C ILE A 419 -0.09 -2.42 -11.56
N THR A 420 -1.18 -1.77 -11.97
CA THR A 420 -1.38 -1.32 -13.35
C THR A 420 -1.68 0.16 -13.50
N ASN A 421 -1.10 0.80 -14.51
CA ASN A 421 -1.45 2.16 -14.93
C ASN A 421 -1.38 3.24 -13.82
N ASN A 422 -0.54 3.05 -12.80
CA ASN A 422 -0.41 4.00 -11.70
C ASN A 422 0.70 5.04 -11.97
N TYR A 423 0.57 6.20 -11.32
CA TYR A 423 1.59 7.22 -11.25
C TYR A 423 2.22 7.27 -9.85
N PHE A 424 3.54 7.24 -9.78
CA PHE A 424 4.31 7.34 -8.54
C PHE A 424 5.30 8.50 -8.62
N GLU A 425 5.32 9.36 -7.62
CA GLU A 425 6.27 10.47 -7.48
C GLU A 425 6.83 10.52 -6.06
N SER A 426 8.17 10.49 -5.93
CA SER A 426 8.83 10.57 -4.63
C SER A 426 8.63 11.94 -3.98
N LYS A 427 8.87 12.03 -2.67
CA LYS A 427 8.99 13.33 -2.01
C LYS A 427 10.24 14.04 -2.52
N SER A 428 10.12 15.29 -2.98
CA SER A 428 11.23 16.01 -3.64
C SER A 428 12.39 16.40 -2.71
N THR A 429 12.25 16.22 -1.40
CA THR A 429 13.26 16.56 -0.41
C THR A 429 14.22 15.39 -0.15
N ALA A 430 15.43 15.73 0.27
CA ALA A 430 16.39 14.76 0.80
C ALA A 430 15.76 13.95 1.96
N PRO A 431 16.21 12.69 2.17
CA PRO A 431 15.72 11.89 3.27
C PRO A 431 16.03 12.55 4.61
N MET A 432 15.11 12.46 5.56
CA MET A 432 15.24 13.07 6.90
C MET A 432 16.46 12.54 7.68
N PHE A 433 16.89 11.31 7.39
CA PHE A 433 18.16 10.72 7.81
C PHE A 433 18.53 9.61 6.82
N ARG A 434 19.77 9.13 6.91
CA ARG A 434 20.26 8.07 6.00
C ARG A 434 19.40 6.81 6.08
N ASN A 435 18.97 6.30 4.92
CA ASN A 435 18.09 5.12 4.79
C ASN A 435 16.64 5.31 5.26
N ALA A 436 16.17 6.55 5.47
CA ALA A 436 14.74 6.82 5.70
C ALA A 436 13.87 6.49 4.48
N GLN A 437 14.46 6.49 3.29
CA GLN A 437 13.80 6.23 2.02
C GLN A 437 14.10 4.81 1.53
N ALA A 438 13.09 4.16 0.94
CA ALA A 438 13.21 2.86 0.28
C ALA A 438 12.67 2.94 -1.16
N ALA A 439 12.48 1.80 -1.82
CA ALA A 439 11.90 1.77 -3.16
C ALA A 439 10.45 2.27 -3.16
N GLN A 440 10.06 3.07 -4.16
CA GLN A 440 8.67 3.53 -4.29
C GLN A 440 7.72 2.34 -4.42
N ILE A 441 8.09 1.33 -5.21
CA ILE A 441 7.42 0.03 -5.25
C ILE A 441 8.42 -1.02 -4.77
N GLN A 442 8.11 -1.73 -3.68
CA GLN A 442 8.95 -2.80 -3.17
C GLN A 442 8.16 -4.10 -2.98
N VAL A 443 8.62 -5.17 -3.63
CA VAL A 443 8.05 -6.52 -3.57
C VAL A 443 9.04 -7.46 -2.90
N PHE A 444 8.66 -8.09 -1.79
CA PHE A 444 9.53 -9.04 -1.08
C PHE A 444 8.74 -9.91 -0.11
N THR A 445 9.15 -11.15 0.11
CA THR A 445 8.58 -11.97 1.19
C THR A 445 9.10 -11.53 2.55
N LEU A 446 8.36 -11.77 3.64
CA LEU A 446 8.85 -11.64 5.01
C LEU A 446 9.36 -12.99 5.57
N HIS A 447 9.25 -14.10 4.83
CA HIS A 447 9.60 -15.42 5.34
C HIS A 447 10.57 -16.17 4.43
N GLN A 448 11.56 -16.81 5.04
CA GLN A 448 12.51 -17.67 4.34
C GLN A 448 11.79 -18.82 3.62
N GLY A 449 12.15 -19.05 2.35
CA GLY A 449 11.64 -20.17 1.56
C GLY A 449 10.18 -20.03 1.13
N GLN A 450 9.59 -18.84 1.29
CA GLN A 450 8.22 -18.52 0.91
C GLN A 450 8.22 -17.43 -0.16
N ASN A 451 8.57 -17.81 -1.38
CA ASN A 451 8.65 -16.89 -2.49
C ASN A 451 7.30 -16.21 -2.80
N ILE A 452 7.36 -14.93 -3.12
CA ILE A 452 6.23 -14.18 -3.68
C ILE A 452 5.93 -14.71 -5.09
N GLN A 453 4.66 -14.86 -5.43
CA GLN A 453 4.21 -15.36 -6.71
C GLN A 453 3.21 -14.40 -7.37
N ASN A 454 3.18 -14.38 -8.70
CA ASN A 454 2.13 -13.72 -9.49
C ASN A 454 1.99 -12.23 -9.16
N VAL A 455 3.11 -11.50 -9.10
CA VAL A 455 3.08 -10.04 -8.98
C VAL A 455 3.41 -9.42 -10.34
N ASN A 456 2.43 -8.71 -10.89
CA ASN A 456 2.54 -8.05 -12.18
C ASN A 456 2.59 -6.53 -11.98
N VAL A 457 3.59 -5.88 -12.57
CA VAL A 457 3.79 -4.44 -12.52
C VAL A 457 3.80 -3.93 -13.94
N THR A 458 2.69 -3.34 -14.40
CA THR A 458 2.47 -3.07 -15.82
C THR A 458 1.98 -1.66 -16.13
N GLY A 459 2.60 -0.97 -17.09
CA GLY A 459 2.07 0.32 -17.57
C GLY A 459 2.20 1.48 -16.57
N ASN A 460 3.04 1.36 -15.54
CA ASN A 460 3.18 2.39 -14.51
C ASN A 460 4.23 3.44 -14.88
N THR A 461 4.10 4.63 -14.30
CA THR A 461 5.15 5.67 -14.34
C THR A 461 5.66 5.94 -12.94
N VAL A 462 6.97 5.82 -12.72
CA VAL A 462 7.63 6.09 -11.43
C VAL A 462 8.66 7.19 -11.61
N LYS A 463 8.54 8.27 -10.85
CA LYS A 463 9.43 9.42 -10.90
C LYS A 463 10.09 9.70 -9.55
N ILE A 464 11.42 9.73 -9.56
CA ILE A 464 12.23 10.15 -8.43
C ILE A 464 12.70 11.59 -8.68
N VAL A 465 12.11 12.52 -7.94
CA VAL A 465 12.26 13.97 -8.17
C VAL A 465 13.08 14.67 -7.08
N GLY A 466 13.65 15.82 -7.41
CA GLY A 466 14.40 16.67 -6.51
C GLY A 466 15.63 15.98 -5.91
N GLU A 467 15.73 16.01 -4.58
CA GLU A 467 16.83 15.44 -3.79
C GLU A 467 16.47 14.09 -3.15
N ALA A 468 15.34 13.48 -3.55
CA ALA A 468 14.97 12.17 -3.01
C ALA A 468 16.04 11.12 -3.34
N GLU A 469 16.30 10.25 -2.38
CA GLU A 469 17.16 9.08 -2.48
C GLU A 469 16.34 7.77 -2.56
N ASN A 470 15.05 7.84 -2.88
CA ASN A 470 14.25 6.64 -3.12
C ASN A 470 14.77 5.85 -4.33
N ALA A 471 14.76 4.52 -4.20
CA ALA A 471 14.80 3.65 -5.36
C ALA A 471 13.44 3.74 -6.09
N ALA A 472 13.44 3.50 -7.40
CA ALA A 472 12.18 3.49 -8.17
C ALA A 472 11.43 2.18 -7.96
N PHE A 473 12.14 1.05 -7.98
CA PHE A 473 11.54 -0.28 -7.93
C PHE A 473 12.48 -1.29 -7.26
N GLY A 474 11.90 -2.25 -6.54
CA GLY A 474 12.62 -3.40 -6.01
C GLY A 474 11.77 -4.66 -5.98
N ILE A 475 12.35 -5.80 -6.38
CA ILE A 475 11.74 -7.12 -6.25
C ILE A 475 12.73 -8.15 -5.74
N HIS A 476 12.32 -8.95 -4.76
CA HIS A 476 13.16 -9.94 -4.07
C HIS A 476 12.34 -11.20 -3.78
N ASP A 477 12.98 -12.38 -3.80
CA ASP A 477 12.38 -13.67 -3.44
C ASP A 477 11.03 -13.92 -4.13
N ALA A 478 11.06 -13.97 -5.47
CA ALA A 478 9.85 -13.94 -6.29
C ALA A 478 9.91 -14.87 -7.51
N THR A 479 8.74 -15.33 -7.94
CA THR A 479 8.53 -16.20 -9.10
C THR A 479 7.24 -15.85 -9.85
N ASN A 480 7.14 -16.20 -11.12
CA ASN A 480 5.98 -15.93 -11.99
C ASN A 480 5.55 -14.46 -11.95
N CYS A 481 6.50 -13.54 -12.09
CA CYS A 481 6.25 -12.09 -11.99
C CYS A 481 6.58 -11.40 -13.32
N LEU A 482 5.74 -10.47 -13.74
CA LEU A 482 5.93 -9.73 -14.98
C LEU A 482 6.06 -8.23 -14.70
N ILE A 483 7.18 -7.64 -15.08
CA ILE A 483 7.43 -6.20 -14.99
C ILE A 483 7.53 -5.66 -16.41
N GLU A 484 6.46 -5.01 -16.89
CA GLU A 484 6.32 -4.69 -18.30
C GLU A 484 5.75 -3.29 -18.60
N ASN A 485 6.21 -2.65 -19.68
CA ASN A 485 5.65 -1.38 -20.18
C ASN A 485 5.67 -0.23 -19.15
N ASN A 486 6.61 -0.26 -18.20
CA ASN A 486 6.75 0.80 -17.19
C ASN A 486 7.79 1.84 -17.62
N ILE A 487 7.60 3.06 -17.12
CA ILE A 487 8.53 4.18 -17.24
C ILE A 487 9.10 4.45 -15.85
N PHE A 488 10.41 4.31 -15.66
CA PHE A 488 11.11 4.64 -14.43
C PHE A 488 12.08 5.79 -14.69
N GLU A 489 11.93 6.91 -14.00
CA GLU A 489 12.73 8.12 -14.25
C GLU A 489 13.25 8.71 -12.95
N ALA A 490 14.46 9.27 -13.01
CA ALA A 490 14.98 10.14 -11.99
C ALA A 490 15.45 11.46 -12.60
N ASP A 491 15.36 12.56 -11.83
CA ASP A 491 15.88 13.86 -12.25
C ASP A 491 17.38 13.80 -12.56
N HIS A 492 18.10 12.91 -11.87
CA HIS A 492 19.52 12.67 -12.07
C HIS A 492 20.01 11.37 -11.42
N ILE A 493 21.19 10.92 -11.83
CA ILE A 493 21.83 9.71 -11.30
C ILE A 493 22.29 9.87 -9.84
N SER A 494 22.02 8.85 -9.01
CA SER A 494 22.52 8.75 -7.64
C SER A 494 22.65 7.27 -7.27
N LEU A 495 23.54 6.93 -6.34
CA LEU A 495 23.73 5.55 -5.87
C LEU A 495 22.48 4.95 -5.22
N TYR A 496 21.51 5.76 -4.79
CA TYR A 496 20.28 5.29 -4.19
C TYR A 496 19.11 5.21 -5.19
N ARG A 497 19.24 5.87 -6.34
CA ARG A 497 18.22 5.92 -7.38
C ARG A 497 18.42 4.76 -8.34
N MET A 498 17.73 3.67 -8.04
CA MET A 498 17.92 2.41 -8.72
C MET A 498 16.62 1.66 -8.97
N VAL A 499 16.70 0.69 -9.86
CA VAL A 499 15.85 -0.50 -9.84
C VAL A 499 16.68 -1.67 -9.32
N THR A 500 16.13 -2.47 -8.41
CA THR A 500 16.87 -3.56 -7.75
C THR A 500 16.16 -4.89 -7.91
N PHE A 501 16.94 -5.94 -8.16
CA PHE A 501 16.45 -7.29 -8.39
C PHE A 501 17.17 -8.24 -7.43
N GLY A 502 16.46 -9.10 -6.71
CA GLY A 502 17.06 -10.07 -5.77
C GLY A 502 17.74 -9.44 -4.54
N SER A 503 18.03 -10.24 -3.52
CA SER A 503 18.63 -9.74 -2.27
C SER A 503 20.14 -9.52 -2.41
N THR A 504 20.68 -8.55 -1.68
CA THR A 504 22.13 -8.34 -1.59
C THR A 504 22.78 -8.91 -0.35
N ASP A 505 21.99 -9.42 0.60
CA ASP A 505 22.47 -10.09 1.81
C ASP A 505 21.44 -11.12 2.31
N VAL A 506 21.92 -12.23 2.86
CA VAL A 506 21.09 -13.18 3.61
C VAL A 506 20.93 -12.60 5.01
N GLN A 507 19.88 -11.82 5.26
CA GLN A 507 19.69 -11.20 6.58
C GLN A 507 19.27 -12.26 7.59
N ASP A 508 20.23 -12.79 8.37
CA ASP A 508 20.01 -13.82 9.41
C ASP A 508 19.17 -15.04 8.97
N GLY A 509 19.19 -15.37 7.67
CA GLY A 509 18.39 -16.43 7.07
C GLY A 509 16.96 -16.04 6.70
N LEU A 510 16.47 -14.82 6.94
CA LEU A 510 15.06 -14.47 6.74
C LEU A 510 14.62 -14.32 5.27
N TYR A 511 15.56 -14.14 4.33
CA TYR A 511 15.27 -13.98 2.91
C TYR A 511 16.23 -14.87 2.11
N GLU A 512 15.71 -15.73 1.23
CA GLU A 512 16.56 -16.47 0.29
C GLU A 512 16.90 -15.62 -0.93
N GLY A 513 16.21 -14.50 -1.13
CA GLY A 513 16.66 -13.40 -2.00
C GLY A 513 16.70 -13.71 -3.50
N ASP A 514 16.43 -14.95 -3.89
CA ASP A 514 16.58 -15.43 -5.26
C ASP A 514 15.40 -15.04 -6.14
N LEU A 515 15.68 -14.78 -7.41
CA LEU A 515 14.65 -14.62 -8.43
C LEU A 515 14.66 -15.83 -9.36
N SER A 516 13.47 -16.32 -9.74
CA SER A 516 13.34 -17.33 -10.79
C SER A 516 13.40 -16.68 -12.19
N ASN A 517 13.74 -17.49 -13.20
CA ASN A 517 13.59 -17.19 -14.62
C ASN A 517 12.17 -16.94 -15.10
N THR A 518 11.19 -17.19 -14.24
CA THR A 518 9.80 -16.80 -14.44
C THR A 518 9.54 -15.35 -14.04
N VAL A 519 10.55 -14.64 -13.52
CA VAL A 519 10.52 -13.18 -13.33
C VAL A 519 11.09 -12.52 -14.59
N ILE A 520 10.24 -11.76 -15.29
CA ILE A 520 10.55 -11.16 -16.58
C ILE A 520 10.47 -9.64 -16.49
N PHE A 521 11.53 -8.95 -16.91
CA PHE A 521 11.56 -7.49 -17.01
C PHE A 521 11.66 -7.08 -18.48
N ARG A 522 10.56 -6.61 -19.07
CA ARG A 522 10.52 -6.33 -20.51
C ARG A 522 9.80 -5.06 -20.91
N ASN A 523 10.13 -4.50 -22.07
CA ASN A 523 9.44 -3.32 -22.63
C ASN A 523 9.42 -2.11 -21.68
N ASN A 524 10.39 -1.99 -20.77
CA ASN A 524 10.47 -0.88 -19.82
C ASN A 524 11.44 0.19 -20.31
N ALA A 525 11.15 1.45 -19.97
CA ALA A 525 12.03 2.59 -20.20
C ALA A 525 12.59 3.09 -18.87
N LEU A 526 13.91 3.29 -18.81
CA LEU A 526 14.60 3.81 -17.63
C LEU A 526 15.35 5.08 -17.99
N LYS A 527 15.29 6.09 -17.12
CA LYS A 527 16.09 7.31 -17.22
C LYS A 527 16.80 7.62 -15.93
N ASN A 528 18.12 7.78 -15.98
CA ASN A 528 18.97 8.19 -14.87
C ASN A 528 18.86 7.30 -13.61
N LEU A 529 18.56 6.02 -13.81
CA LEU A 529 18.47 5.01 -12.76
C LEU A 529 19.54 3.95 -12.97
N ILE A 530 20.13 3.49 -11.87
CA ILE A 530 21.04 2.34 -11.88
C ILE A 530 20.21 1.05 -11.84
N VAL A 531 20.57 0.07 -12.65
CA VAL A 531 20.08 -1.31 -12.49
C VAL A 531 21.03 -2.05 -11.56
N ARG A 532 20.57 -2.34 -10.34
CA ARG A 532 21.36 -3.08 -9.35
C ARG A 532 21.12 -4.58 -9.50
N LEU A 533 22.20 -5.32 -9.69
CA LEU A 533 22.23 -6.77 -9.80
C LEU A 533 22.99 -7.37 -8.60
N PRO A 534 22.43 -8.36 -7.89
CA PRO A 534 23.01 -8.98 -6.71
C PRO A 534 24.11 -9.97 -7.05
N THR A 535 24.87 -10.31 -6.02
CA THR A 535 26.09 -11.13 -6.08
C THR A 535 25.83 -12.44 -5.34
N VAL A 536 24.98 -13.30 -5.90
CA VAL A 536 24.70 -14.62 -5.32
C VAL A 536 25.01 -15.68 -6.38
N TYR A 537 25.49 -16.83 -5.92
CA TYR A 537 25.83 -17.98 -6.75
C TYR A 537 25.02 -19.17 -6.27
N ALA A 538 23.78 -19.28 -6.76
CA ALA A 538 23.07 -20.55 -6.97
C ALA A 538 21.67 -20.25 -7.53
N PRO A 539 21.50 -19.95 -8.83
CA PRO A 539 20.17 -19.79 -9.41
C PRO A 539 19.39 -21.09 -9.23
N VAL A 540 18.44 -21.14 -8.28
CA VAL A 540 17.60 -22.32 -8.07
C VAL A 540 16.70 -22.56 -9.30
N ASN A 541 16.44 -21.51 -10.10
CA ASN A 541 15.49 -21.55 -11.21
C ASN A 541 15.92 -20.72 -12.44
N GLY A 542 17.13 -20.90 -13.00
CA GLY A 542 17.39 -20.57 -14.42
C GLY A 542 17.70 -19.11 -14.83
N GLY A 543 18.02 -18.20 -13.89
CA GLY A 543 18.49 -16.83 -14.19
C GLY A 543 17.39 -15.78 -14.37
N PHE A 544 17.72 -14.51 -14.64
CA PHE A 544 16.75 -13.40 -14.81
C PHE A 544 16.86 -12.75 -16.19
N ILE A 545 15.72 -12.38 -16.80
CA ILE A 545 15.66 -11.92 -18.20
C ILE A 545 15.29 -10.43 -18.28
N PHE A 546 16.14 -9.66 -18.95
CA PHE A 546 15.87 -8.32 -19.45
C PHE A 546 15.60 -8.39 -20.97
N GLU A 547 14.42 -7.96 -21.42
CA GLU A 547 14.03 -8.02 -22.84
C GLU A 547 13.45 -6.70 -23.35
N ASN A 548 13.93 -6.17 -24.48
CA ASN A 548 13.42 -4.94 -25.09
C ASN A 548 13.37 -3.75 -24.10
N VAL A 549 14.48 -3.50 -23.41
CA VAL A 549 14.60 -2.44 -22.40
C VAL A 549 15.35 -1.25 -23.00
N ALA A 550 14.81 -0.05 -22.84
CA ALA A 550 15.48 1.20 -23.23
C ALA A 550 15.97 1.95 -21.99
N ILE A 551 17.23 2.39 -22.00
CA ILE A 551 17.84 3.08 -20.87
C ILE A 551 18.55 4.34 -21.36
N ASP A 552 18.18 5.50 -20.81
CA ASP A 552 18.90 6.76 -20.96
C ASP A 552 19.65 7.09 -19.65
N PHE A 553 20.94 7.40 -19.74
CA PHE A 553 21.80 7.58 -18.58
C PHE A 553 22.75 8.77 -18.75
N ASP A 554 22.44 9.86 -18.05
CA ASP A 554 23.23 11.09 -18.06
C ASP A 554 24.29 11.05 -16.93
N VAL A 555 25.57 11.06 -17.31
CA VAL A 555 26.70 11.28 -16.40
C VAL A 555 27.12 12.74 -16.51
N ASP A 556 26.40 13.59 -15.79
CA ASP A 556 26.47 15.06 -15.86
C ASP A 556 27.03 15.71 -14.59
N ARG A 557 27.48 14.91 -13.62
CA ARG A 557 27.88 15.35 -12.28
C ARG A 557 28.94 14.48 -11.63
N TYR A 558 29.51 14.99 -10.54
CA TYR A 558 30.42 14.24 -9.67
C TYR A 558 29.74 12.99 -9.11
N LEU A 559 30.46 11.86 -9.19
CA LEU A 559 30.03 10.58 -8.65
C LEU A 559 30.69 10.35 -7.29
N ASN A 560 29.92 9.99 -6.28
CA ASN A 560 30.43 9.76 -4.92
C ASN A 560 30.83 8.28 -4.66
N GLY A 561 30.98 7.49 -5.72
CA GLY A 561 31.30 6.07 -5.66
C GLY A 561 31.45 5.47 -7.04
N HIS A 562 31.46 4.14 -7.14
CA HIS A 562 31.62 3.43 -8.42
C HIS A 562 30.27 3.08 -9.05
N TYR A 563 30.04 3.54 -10.27
CA TYR A 563 28.79 3.46 -11.04
C TYR A 563 28.99 2.67 -12.33
N GLY A 564 27.92 2.03 -12.76
CA GLY A 564 27.65 1.55 -14.12
C GLY A 564 26.14 1.58 -14.33
N VAL A 565 25.67 1.53 -15.58
CA VAL A 565 24.22 1.47 -15.85
C VAL A 565 23.64 0.23 -15.19
N PHE A 566 24.25 -0.93 -15.46
CA PHE A 566 24.10 -2.15 -14.69
C PHE A 566 25.26 -2.30 -13.72
N ARG A 567 24.95 -2.58 -12.46
CA ARG A 567 25.94 -2.58 -11.37
C ARG A 567 25.81 -3.81 -10.48
N MET A 568 26.91 -4.54 -10.35
CA MET A 568 27.08 -5.63 -9.38
C MET A 568 27.89 -5.14 -8.19
N LEU A 569 27.25 -5.12 -7.02
CA LEU A 569 27.82 -4.63 -5.77
C LEU A 569 28.47 -5.77 -5.00
N GLY A 570 29.72 -6.07 -5.32
CA GLY A 570 30.51 -7.01 -4.54
C GLY A 570 31.97 -6.99 -4.94
N PHE A 571 32.83 -7.38 -4.01
CA PHE A 571 34.28 -7.45 -4.19
C PHE A 571 34.79 -8.87 -4.44
N THR A 572 33.93 -9.87 -4.26
CA THR A 572 34.19 -11.30 -4.45
C THR A 572 32.87 -12.02 -4.74
N GLY A 573 32.93 -13.26 -5.20
CA GLY A 573 31.76 -14.11 -5.48
C GLY A 573 31.50 -14.23 -6.97
N ASN A 574 30.41 -14.90 -7.34
CA ASN A 574 29.95 -14.96 -8.72
C ASN A 574 28.59 -14.24 -8.84
N SER A 575 28.27 -13.79 -10.03
CA SER A 575 26.94 -13.29 -10.36
C SER A 575 25.93 -14.42 -10.49
N GLU A 576 24.66 -14.06 -10.35
CA GLU A 576 23.55 -14.83 -10.89
C GLU A 576 23.61 -14.89 -12.42
N SER A 577 22.82 -15.79 -13.00
CA SER A 577 22.67 -15.87 -14.46
C SER A 577 21.72 -14.77 -14.93
N TYR A 578 22.14 -13.96 -15.90
CA TYR A 578 21.33 -12.87 -16.46
C TYR A 578 21.34 -12.91 -17.98
N SER A 579 20.17 -12.74 -18.58
CA SER A 579 20.02 -12.60 -20.03
C SER A 579 19.58 -11.19 -20.38
N PHE A 580 20.33 -10.54 -21.26
CA PHE A 580 20.03 -9.21 -21.81
C PHE A 580 19.75 -9.38 -23.30
N LYS A 581 18.50 -9.17 -23.69
CA LYS A 581 18.03 -9.33 -25.06
C LYS A 581 17.37 -8.04 -25.54
N ASP A 582 17.75 -7.57 -26.72
CA ASP A 582 17.17 -6.37 -27.34
C ASP A 582 17.26 -5.13 -26.40
N VAL A 583 18.39 -4.95 -25.71
CA VAL A 583 18.57 -3.84 -24.76
C VAL A 583 19.24 -2.65 -25.46
N SER A 584 18.66 -1.46 -25.34
CA SER A 584 19.25 -0.21 -25.84
C SER A 584 19.66 0.69 -24.67
N ILE A 585 20.91 1.13 -24.67
CA ILE A 585 21.49 1.97 -23.61
C ILE A 585 22.11 3.21 -24.25
N ASN A 586 21.57 4.39 -23.95
CA ASN A 586 22.15 5.67 -24.33
C ASN A 586 22.86 6.28 -23.12
N ILE A 587 24.18 6.43 -23.22
CA ILE A 587 25.01 7.01 -22.15
C ILE A 587 25.50 8.37 -22.63
N ASN A 588 25.09 9.43 -21.93
CA ASN A 588 25.52 10.78 -22.21
C ASN A 588 26.46 11.27 -21.11
N GLN A 589 27.76 11.15 -21.34
CA GLN A 589 28.80 11.51 -20.37
C GLN A 589 29.38 12.90 -20.65
N THR A 590 28.83 13.90 -19.98
CA THR A 590 29.28 15.30 -20.05
C THR A 590 30.19 15.69 -18.89
N TYR A 591 30.37 14.81 -17.90
CA TYR A 591 31.25 14.99 -16.74
C TYR A 591 32.39 13.95 -16.69
N ASP A 592 33.59 14.38 -16.27
CA ASP A 592 34.74 13.50 -16.04
C ASP A 592 34.59 12.70 -14.75
N ALA A 593 33.97 11.52 -14.85
CA ALA A 593 33.85 10.60 -13.73
C ALA A 593 35.14 9.79 -13.45
N GLY A 594 36.20 9.93 -14.26
CA GLY A 594 37.40 9.09 -14.15
C GLY A 594 37.07 7.59 -14.05
N SER A 595 37.70 6.87 -13.11
CA SER A 595 37.43 5.44 -12.86
C SER A 595 36.16 5.15 -12.07
N LEU A 596 35.43 6.19 -11.64
CA LEU A 596 34.19 6.05 -10.88
C LEU A 596 33.03 5.62 -11.77
N PHE A 597 33.05 5.91 -13.07
CA PHE A 597 32.09 5.36 -14.01
C PHE A 597 32.74 4.24 -14.83
N GLY A 598 32.14 3.05 -14.81
CA GLY A 598 32.67 1.84 -15.46
C GLY A 598 32.01 1.50 -16.80
N GLY A 599 31.07 2.35 -17.24
CA GLY A 599 30.33 2.15 -18.49
C GLY A 599 28.97 1.46 -18.31
N ALA A 600 28.56 0.70 -19.33
CA ALA A 600 27.24 0.07 -19.36
C ALA A 600 27.11 -1.03 -18.28
N PHE A 601 28.10 -1.91 -18.14
CA PHE A 601 28.10 -2.97 -17.14
C PHE A 601 29.32 -2.87 -16.25
N ARG A 602 29.11 -2.89 -14.93
CA ARG A 602 30.19 -2.81 -13.95
C ARG A 602 30.08 -3.83 -12.83
N SER A 603 31.20 -4.48 -12.52
CA SER A 603 31.46 -5.24 -11.30
C SER A 603 32.73 -4.73 -10.61
N LEU A 604 32.74 -4.66 -9.26
CA LEU A 604 33.94 -4.25 -8.49
C LEU A 604 34.92 -5.39 -8.20
N GLY A 605 34.51 -6.64 -8.41
CA GLY A 605 35.28 -7.84 -8.05
C GLY A 605 34.44 -9.13 -8.00
N VAL A 606 33.16 -9.04 -8.37
CA VAL A 606 32.31 -10.20 -8.61
C VAL A 606 32.64 -10.79 -9.97
N ASN A 607 32.81 -12.10 -10.02
CA ASN A 607 32.95 -12.83 -11.27
C ASN A 607 31.61 -12.79 -12.01
N MET A 608 31.58 -12.11 -13.14
CA MET A 608 30.44 -12.10 -14.03
C MET A 608 30.43 -13.44 -14.77
N LYS A 609 29.48 -14.32 -14.42
CA LYS A 609 29.37 -15.69 -14.95
C LYS A 609 27.95 -15.99 -15.42
N ASN A 610 27.83 -16.74 -16.51
CA ASN A 610 26.55 -17.09 -17.13
C ASN A 610 25.72 -15.86 -17.55
N LEU A 611 26.37 -14.79 -18.01
CA LEU A 611 25.68 -13.66 -18.63
C LEU A 611 25.56 -13.89 -20.15
N SER A 612 24.39 -13.62 -20.72
CA SER A 612 24.17 -13.60 -22.16
C SER A 612 23.72 -12.23 -22.63
N PHE A 613 24.43 -11.67 -23.60
CA PHE A 613 24.08 -10.41 -24.26
C PHE A 613 23.73 -10.70 -25.72
N GLU A 614 22.49 -10.43 -26.11
CA GLU A 614 21.97 -10.65 -27.47
C GLU A 614 21.29 -9.36 -27.96
N ASN A 615 21.76 -8.82 -29.09
CA ASN A 615 21.26 -7.55 -29.65
C ASN A 615 21.26 -6.39 -28.63
N VAL A 616 22.36 -6.25 -27.89
CA VAL A 616 22.56 -5.13 -26.96
C VAL A 616 23.26 -3.98 -27.68
N ASN A 617 22.60 -2.83 -27.70
CA ASN A 617 23.08 -1.63 -28.38
C ASN A 617 23.43 -0.55 -27.35
N VAL A 618 24.68 -0.09 -27.34
CA VAL A 618 25.13 0.98 -26.44
C VAL A 618 25.63 2.18 -27.25
N ASN A 619 25.02 3.33 -27.04
CA ASN A 619 25.38 4.57 -27.71
C ASN A 619 25.98 5.56 -26.71
N TYR A 620 27.24 5.94 -26.92
CA TYR A 620 27.99 6.86 -26.08
C TYR A 620 28.02 8.26 -26.70
N THR A 621 27.50 9.25 -25.98
CA THR A 621 27.61 10.68 -26.33
C THR A 621 28.37 11.44 -25.25
N GLY A 622 28.91 12.62 -25.60
CA GLY A 622 29.59 13.52 -24.66
C GLY A 622 31.10 13.70 -24.92
N ASP A 623 31.86 14.01 -23.86
CA ASP A 623 33.27 14.40 -23.94
C ASP A 623 34.27 13.34 -23.43
N TYR A 624 33.77 12.27 -22.80
CA TYR A 624 34.59 11.30 -22.08
C TYR A 624 34.34 9.85 -22.51
N THR A 625 35.34 9.00 -22.25
CA THR A 625 35.47 7.63 -22.75
C THR A 625 35.06 6.64 -21.66
N SER A 626 34.32 5.56 -21.97
CA SER A 626 34.02 4.51 -20.99
C SER A 626 33.92 3.12 -21.63
N ASN A 627 34.08 2.06 -20.81
CA ASN A 627 34.07 0.68 -21.27
C ASN A 627 32.65 0.19 -21.59
N PHE A 628 32.54 -0.88 -22.38
CA PHE A 628 31.29 -1.63 -22.46
C PHE A 628 31.03 -2.38 -21.14
N ILE A 629 32.00 -3.19 -20.74
CA ILE A 629 31.99 -3.96 -19.49
C ILE A 629 33.28 -3.68 -18.73
N GLN A 630 33.18 -3.42 -17.44
CA GLN A 630 34.31 -3.40 -16.51
C GLN A 630 34.07 -4.40 -15.38
N THR A 631 34.93 -5.41 -15.26
CA THR A 631 34.91 -6.35 -14.13
C THR A 631 36.21 -6.29 -13.34
N GLY A 632 36.05 -6.12 -12.02
CA GLY A 632 37.14 -5.96 -11.08
C GLY A 632 37.79 -4.56 -11.11
N GLN A 633 38.67 -4.35 -10.14
CA GLN A 633 39.40 -3.08 -9.97
C GLN A 633 40.72 -3.34 -9.22
N PRO A 634 41.63 -2.36 -9.13
CA PRO A 634 42.87 -2.54 -8.37
C PRO A 634 42.60 -3.08 -6.94
N GLY A 635 43.14 -4.26 -6.63
CA GLY A 635 42.96 -4.94 -5.35
C GLY A 635 41.83 -5.98 -5.30
N TYR A 636 40.96 -6.04 -6.31
CA TYR A 636 39.85 -6.99 -6.39
C TYR A 636 39.72 -7.54 -7.81
N ASN A 637 40.02 -8.82 -7.98
CA ASN A 637 39.92 -9.49 -9.27
C ASN A 637 38.47 -9.84 -9.57
N GLY A 638 38.03 -9.60 -10.80
CA GLY A 638 36.74 -10.08 -11.31
C GLY A 638 36.94 -10.81 -12.63
N ASP A 639 36.33 -12.00 -12.75
CA ASP A 639 36.37 -12.81 -13.97
C ASP A 639 35.27 -12.39 -14.96
N PHE A 640 35.55 -12.60 -16.25
CA PHE A 640 34.59 -12.60 -17.37
C PHE A 640 34.98 -13.72 -18.35
N ASP A 641 34.67 -14.96 -17.94
CA ASP A 641 35.16 -16.19 -18.56
C ASP A 641 34.23 -16.72 -19.67
N SER A 642 34.51 -17.94 -20.13
CA SER A 642 33.79 -18.62 -21.23
C SER A 642 32.36 -19.05 -20.90
N THR A 643 31.88 -18.81 -19.68
CA THR A 643 30.46 -18.99 -19.36
C THR A 643 29.59 -17.85 -19.89
N ASN A 644 30.21 -16.74 -20.30
CA ASN A 644 29.51 -15.57 -20.83
C ASN A 644 29.44 -15.61 -22.36
N THR A 645 28.43 -14.94 -22.92
CA THR A 645 28.24 -14.80 -24.38
C THR A 645 27.85 -13.38 -24.76
N VAL A 646 28.45 -12.85 -25.84
CA VAL A 646 28.15 -11.53 -26.43
C VAL A 646 27.88 -11.73 -27.92
N ILE A 647 26.63 -11.54 -28.33
CA ILE A 647 26.15 -11.88 -29.68
C ILE A 647 25.38 -10.68 -30.27
N ASP A 648 25.70 -10.33 -31.51
CA ASP A 648 25.01 -9.29 -32.29
C ASP A 648 24.91 -7.93 -31.54
N CYS A 649 25.90 -7.59 -30.71
CA CYS A 649 25.93 -6.34 -29.94
C CYS A 649 26.64 -5.22 -30.72
N ASN A 650 26.18 -3.98 -30.57
CA ASN A 650 26.76 -2.82 -31.26
C ASN A 650 27.06 -1.66 -30.30
N LEU A 651 28.25 -1.08 -30.38
CA LEU A 651 28.66 0.09 -29.59
C LEU A 651 28.98 1.25 -30.51
N THR A 652 28.38 2.43 -30.31
CA THR A 652 28.59 3.61 -31.17
C THR A 652 29.03 4.84 -30.35
N GLY A 653 29.82 5.74 -30.94
CA GLY A 653 30.11 7.05 -30.36
C GLY A 653 31.49 7.23 -29.71
N ARG A 654 31.73 8.43 -29.14
CA ARG A 654 33.06 9.09 -29.05
C ARG A 654 34.12 8.28 -28.28
N VAL A 655 35.05 7.69 -29.05
CA VAL A 655 36.43 7.25 -28.75
C VAL A 655 36.65 6.72 -27.33
N GLY A 656 36.67 5.39 -27.16
CA GLY A 656 36.69 4.73 -25.84
C GLY A 656 35.93 3.41 -25.81
N THR A 657 35.15 3.15 -26.86
CA THR A 657 34.35 1.95 -27.20
C THR A 657 35.13 0.62 -27.25
N GLY A 658 36.35 0.56 -26.72
CA GLY A 658 37.27 -0.56 -26.82
C GLY A 658 37.38 -1.35 -25.53
N ALA A 659 36.74 -2.51 -25.56
CA ALA A 659 36.98 -3.68 -24.73
C ALA A 659 36.16 -3.86 -23.45
N ILE A 660 35.95 -5.13 -23.17
CA ILE A 660 35.61 -5.65 -21.85
C ILE A 660 36.90 -5.62 -21.03
N SER A 661 36.97 -4.80 -20.00
CA SER A 661 38.13 -4.70 -19.12
C SER A 661 38.01 -5.72 -17.98
N VAL A 662 39.00 -6.60 -17.85
CA VAL A 662 38.97 -7.74 -16.93
C VAL A 662 40.26 -7.77 -16.10
N THR A 663 40.15 -7.74 -14.77
CA THR A 663 41.34 -7.91 -13.89
C THR A 663 41.62 -9.37 -13.53
N GLY A 664 40.64 -10.26 -13.67
CA GLY A 664 40.75 -11.71 -13.44
C GLY A 664 40.89 -12.53 -14.72
N ASN A 665 40.24 -13.69 -14.76
CA ASN A 665 40.22 -14.57 -15.93
C ASN A 665 39.31 -14.01 -17.03
N SER A 666 39.81 -14.03 -18.26
CA SER A 666 39.05 -13.68 -19.47
C SER A 666 38.83 -14.90 -20.36
N GLY A 667 37.70 -14.94 -21.09
CA GLY A 667 37.43 -16.03 -22.03
C GLY A 667 36.06 -16.03 -22.70
N VAL A 668 35.33 -14.91 -22.69
CA VAL A 668 33.97 -14.78 -23.25
C VAL A 668 33.88 -15.14 -24.74
N LEU A 669 32.77 -15.76 -25.14
CA LEU A 669 32.42 -15.94 -26.55
C LEU A 669 31.84 -14.65 -27.12
N ILE A 670 32.53 -14.05 -28.09
CA ILE A 670 32.05 -12.86 -28.82
C ILE A 670 31.76 -13.25 -30.27
N GLN A 671 30.53 -13.02 -30.73
CA GLN A 671 30.09 -13.33 -32.09
C GLN A 671 29.34 -12.13 -32.69
N ASN A 672 29.66 -11.79 -33.94
CA ASN A 672 28.97 -10.73 -34.71
C ASN A 672 28.80 -9.38 -33.99
N SER A 673 29.67 -9.08 -33.03
CA SER A 673 29.53 -7.90 -32.16
C SER A 673 30.62 -6.89 -32.44
N MET A 674 30.24 -5.63 -32.61
CA MET A 674 31.09 -4.57 -33.13
C MET A 674 31.04 -3.34 -32.21
N GLY A 675 32.18 -2.69 -32.02
CA GLY A 675 32.28 -1.34 -31.50
C GLY A 675 32.27 -0.29 -32.61
N ASP A 676 32.65 0.93 -32.25
CA ASP A 676 32.53 2.10 -33.11
C ASP A 676 33.30 1.89 -34.43
N GLU A 677 32.77 2.48 -35.51
CA GLU A 677 33.32 2.33 -36.87
C GLU A 677 33.50 0.86 -37.34
N SER A 678 32.70 -0.07 -36.81
CA SER A 678 32.80 -1.51 -37.11
C SER A 678 34.10 -2.17 -36.64
N THR A 679 34.66 -1.73 -35.51
CA THR A 679 35.79 -2.40 -34.87
C THR A 679 35.31 -3.62 -34.08
N PRO A 680 36.02 -4.77 -34.04
CA PRO A 680 35.60 -5.89 -33.19
C PRO A 680 35.67 -5.54 -31.70
N ILE A 681 34.70 -6.00 -30.89
CA ILE A 681 34.79 -5.89 -29.42
C ILE A 681 35.91 -6.81 -28.93
N THR A 682 36.86 -6.29 -28.13
CA THR A 682 37.98 -7.05 -27.55
C THR A 682 37.84 -7.24 -26.05
N VAL A 683 38.72 -8.05 -25.45
CA VAL A 683 38.84 -8.20 -23.98
C VAL A 683 40.25 -7.79 -23.58
N ASN A 684 40.39 -6.91 -22.59
CA ASN A 684 41.64 -6.29 -22.17
C ASN A 684 41.99 -6.61 -20.72
#